data_AF-A0AA35NE83-F1
#
_entry.id   AF-A0AA35NE83-F1
#
_cell.length_a   1.000
_cell.length_b   1.000
_cell.length_c   1.000
_cell.angle_alpha   90.00
_cell.angle_beta   90.00
_cell.angle_gamma   90.00
#
_symmetry.space_group_name_H-M   'P 1'
#
loop_
_entity.id
_entity.type
_entity.pdbx_description
1 polymer ?
#
loop_
_entity_poly.entity_id
_entity_poly.type
_entity_poly.pdbx_seq_one_letter_code
_entity_poly.pdbx_strand_id
1 'polypeptide(L)'
;MNRFWNTRKFSLSNADGLCATLNEISQNDEILVVQPSFVPVLNSLLTFQELTQSTPVRKIALLDDMLSDDLSGTLSNVPQMDLIFLIDVRTSLRLPSQLVDAAHKCDLSPLHIIYCQWKNSFQNTSKNSVHQQRDGYALNVKRSHFPNVIESQLTELKSEYILYPWDLLPFPQIDDNVLLTHSLYNMENVNMYYPELRSLQSATESILIDNIVNSLRSLIFETNSIITNVVSIGNLSKKCSHLLKERIDEQQTEEDLFIKGTLYGERTNCGLEMDLIILERNLDPITPLLTQLTYAGILDDLYEFNSGIKIMEKDMNFNYKEDEIWNELKFLNFGSVGPQLNKLAKELQIQYDMRHKAESVHEIKEFVDSLGSLQQRQVYLKNHTTLSSDVLKVVETEEYGSFNKILELELEILMGNTLNNDIEDIVLELQYEYEVDQKKVLRLICLLSICKNSLREKDYEDLRTLMIDSWGIERCFQLESLAMLGFFTNKTGKADLDIAKSKPTRLQKEYRYISQWLNTVPIEDEHATNKATNQKDEFAEATFAYSGVVPLTMRLVQMLYDRSTLFHNYSSQQPFILSREPKVSQTHDLIEQLYGDSDVIEESKWVPEAVTKKINASIKSNKRHSIDGSNGTTQAEEDIALVVFLGGVTMGEIAILKHLQRRLSKKGIVKRFIIIADGLVNGDRVMKSIS
;
A
#
# COMPACT_ATOMS: atom_id res chain seq x y z
N MET A 1 -13.90 -15.23 -7.27
CA MET A 1 -13.88 -14.09 -6.33
C MET A 1 -15.26 -13.90 -5.74
N ASN A 2 -15.36 -13.57 -4.44
CA ASN A 2 -16.60 -13.16 -3.80
C ASN A 2 -17.28 -12.05 -4.64
N ARG A 3 -18.56 -12.22 -4.99
CA ARG A 3 -19.32 -11.31 -5.87
C ARG A 3 -19.35 -9.87 -5.35
N PHE A 4 -19.26 -9.68 -4.04
CA PHE A 4 -19.36 -8.37 -3.38
C PHE A 4 -18.03 -7.59 -3.39
N TRP A 5 -16.88 -8.28 -3.36
CA TRP A 5 -15.54 -7.66 -3.35
C TRP A 5 -14.80 -7.88 -4.66
N ASN A 6 -15.37 -7.39 -5.76
CA ASN A 6 -14.66 -7.30 -7.03
C ASN A 6 -13.94 -5.95 -7.14
N THR A 7 -12.74 -5.89 -6.59
CA THR A 7 -11.89 -4.69 -6.52
C THR A 7 -11.57 -4.07 -7.88
N ARG A 8 -11.54 -4.86 -8.96
CA ARG A 8 -11.34 -4.35 -10.32
C ARG A 8 -12.43 -3.34 -10.72
N LYS A 9 -13.65 -3.52 -10.23
CA LYS A 9 -14.76 -2.60 -10.49
C LYS A 9 -14.56 -1.22 -9.86
N PHE A 10 -13.72 -1.08 -8.85
CA PHE A 10 -13.50 0.21 -8.20
C PHE A 10 -12.76 1.18 -9.12
N SER A 11 -11.78 0.72 -9.91
CA SER A 11 -11.15 1.55 -10.94
C SER A 11 -12.15 2.04 -11.98
N LEU A 12 -13.04 1.15 -12.45
CA LEU A 12 -14.10 1.50 -13.39
C LEU A 12 -15.08 2.50 -12.79
N SER A 13 -15.55 2.27 -11.56
CA SER A 13 -16.45 3.17 -10.85
C SER A 13 -15.86 4.58 -10.68
N ASN A 14 -14.57 4.67 -10.33
CA ASN A 14 -13.86 5.94 -10.24
C ASN A 14 -13.79 6.64 -11.60
N ALA A 15 -13.43 5.92 -12.66
CA ALA A 15 -13.34 6.43 -14.02
C ALA A 15 -14.71 6.94 -14.52
N ASP A 16 -15.76 6.14 -14.36
CA ASP A 16 -17.14 6.48 -14.70
C ASP A 16 -17.61 7.72 -13.92
N GLY A 17 -17.28 7.81 -12.63
CA GLY A 17 -17.60 8.96 -11.78
C GLY A 17 -16.93 10.25 -12.25
N LEU A 18 -15.67 10.20 -12.68
CA LEU A 18 -14.97 11.37 -13.24
C LEU A 18 -15.61 11.79 -14.56
N CYS A 19 -15.85 10.82 -15.46
CA CYS A 19 -16.48 11.08 -16.74
C CYS A 19 -17.88 11.67 -16.57
N ALA A 20 -18.68 11.17 -15.63
CA ALA A 20 -19.99 11.71 -15.31
C ALA A 20 -19.88 13.17 -14.83
N THR A 21 -18.95 13.45 -13.91
CA THR A 21 -18.71 14.79 -13.38
C THR A 21 -18.32 15.77 -14.50
N LEU A 22 -17.39 15.39 -15.37
CA LEU A 22 -16.98 16.22 -16.51
C LEU A 22 -18.14 16.51 -17.46
N ASN A 23 -18.93 15.49 -17.83
CA ASN A 23 -20.10 15.66 -18.70
C ASN A 23 -21.21 16.54 -18.08
N GLU A 24 -21.24 16.73 -16.76
CA GLU A 24 -22.21 17.60 -16.08
C GLU A 24 -21.78 19.07 -16.07
N ILE A 25 -20.49 19.39 -16.26
CA ILE A 25 -19.94 20.74 -16.12
C ILE A 25 -20.31 21.61 -17.32
N SER A 26 -19.95 21.19 -18.53
CA SER A 26 -20.20 21.96 -19.75
C SER A 26 -20.59 21.10 -20.95
N GLN A 27 -21.23 21.75 -21.93
CA GLN A 27 -21.49 21.18 -23.25
C GLN A 27 -20.40 21.55 -24.27
N ASN A 28 -19.51 22.48 -23.94
CA ASN A 28 -18.40 22.87 -24.79
C ASN A 28 -17.22 21.90 -24.63
N ASP A 29 -16.25 21.98 -25.54
CA ASP A 29 -14.99 21.27 -25.37
C ASP A 29 -14.23 21.78 -24.13
N GLU A 30 -13.51 20.90 -23.43
CA GLU A 30 -12.91 21.22 -22.13
C GLU A 30 -11.38 21.09 -22.15
N ILE A 31 -10.70 21.97 -21.40
CA ILE A 31 -9.30 21.84 -21.00
C ILE A 31 -9.26 21.40 -19.55
N LEU A 32 -8.80 20.16 -19.32
CA LEU A 32 -8.64 19.61 -17.98
C LEU A 32 -7.25 19.97 -17.44
N VAL A 33 -7.21 20.83 -16.43
CA VAL A 33 -5.98 21.23 -15.73
C VAL A 33 -5.78 20.32 -14.52
N VAL A 34 -4.72 19.51 -14.54
CA VAL A 34 -4.49 18.44 -13.55
C VAL A 34 -3.28 18.75 -12.68
N GLN A 35 -3.42 18.54 -11.37
CA GLN A 35 -2.30 18.59 -10.43
C GLN A 35 -1.23 17.53 -10.79
N PRO A 36 0.07 17.91 -10.92
CA PRO A 36 1.13 16.99 -11.34
C PRO A 36 1.23 15.71 -10.50
N SER A 37 1.10 15.82 -9.18
CA SER A 37 1.14 14.67 -8.27
C SER A 37 -0.01 13.68 -8.47
N PHE A 38 -1.11 14.11 -9.08
CA PHE A 38 -2.30 13.28 -9.34
C PHE A 38 -2.29 12.62 -10.72
N VAL A 39 -1.44 13.07 -11.65
CA VAL A 39 -1.33 12.50 -13.01
C VAL A 39 -1.12 10.98 -13.01
N PRO A 40 -0.25 10.37 -12.17
CA PRO A 40 -0.11 8.92 -12.16
C PRO A 40 -1.38 8.19 -11.74
N VAL A 41 -2.16 8.78 -10.82
CA VAL A 41 -3.45 8.24 -10.38
C VAL A 41 -4.45 8.30 -11.53
N LEU A 42 -4.56 9.43 -12.23
CA LEU A 42 -5.45 9.58 -13.39
C LEU A 42 -5.12 8.57 -14.50
N ASN A 43 -3.84 8.41 -14.84
CA ASN A 43 -3.37 7.46 -15.85
C ASN A 43 -3.64 5.99 -15.49
N SER A 44 -3.83 5.68 -14.21
CA SER A 44 -4.19 4.32 -13.76
C SER A 44 -5.69 4.01 -13.88
N LEU A 45 -6.51 5.04 -14.13
CA LEU A 45 -7.96 4.93 -14.27
C LEU A 45 -8.40 4.97 -15.73
N LEU A 46 -7.86 5.91 -16.51
CA LEU A 46 -8.28 6.19 -17.88
C LEU A 46 -7.07 6.57 -18.74
N THR A 47 -7.06 6.10 -19.98
CA THR A 47 -6.21 6.66 -21.02
C THR A 47 -6.76 7.99 -21.52
N PHE A 48 -5.90 8.84 -22.11
CA PHE A 48 -6.36 10.07 -22.74
C PHE A 48 -7.38 9.80 -23.86
N GLN A 49 -7.23 8.69 -24.59
CA GLN A 49 -8.18 8.30 -25.62
C GLN A 49 -9.56 7.99 -25.03
N GLU A 50 -9.63 7.20 -23.96
CA GLU A 50 -10.90 6.89 -23.29
C GLU A 50 -11.57 8.14 -22.70
N LEU A 51 -10.76 9.04 -22.14
CA LEU A 51 -11.24 10.32 -21.61
C LEU A 51 -11.88 11.17 -22.71
N THR A 52 -11.19 11.38 -23.83
CA THR A 52 -11.70 12.21 -24.95
C THR A 52 -12.90 11.58 -25.65
N GLN A 53 -13.02 10.24 -25.65
CA GLN A 53 -14.19 9.54 -26.20
C GLN A 53 -15.42 9.64 -25.29
N SER A 54 -15.22 9.70 -23.98
CA SER A 54 -16.30 9.63 -22.98
C SER A 54 -16.70 10.99 -22.42
N THR A 55 -15.95 12.06 -22.72
CA THR A 55 -16.12 13.39 -22.14
C THR A 55 -15.87 14.51 -23.16
N PRO A 56 -16.22 15.77 -22.85
CA PRO A 56 -15.91 16.93 -23.70
C PRO A 56 -14.43 17.34 -23.66
N VAL A 57 -13.60 16.70 -22.83
CA VAL A 57 -12.17 17.02 -22.73
C VAL A 57 -11.46 16.85 -24.08
N ARG A 58 -10.68 17.86 -24.48
CA ARG A 58 -9.83 17.84 -25.70
C ARG A 58 -8.35 18.08 -25.43
N LYS A 59 -8.03 18.68 -24.29
CA LYS A 59 -6.64 18.98 -23.91
C LYS A 59 -6.47 18.77 -22.40
N ILE A 60 -5.30 18.27 -22.02
CA ILE A 60 -4.86 18.25 -20.62
C ILE A 60 -3.72 19.26 -20.47
N ALA A 61 -3.77 20.07 -19.42
CA ALA A 61 -2.69 20.93 -18.98
C ALA A 61 -2.27 20.53 -17.55
N LEU A 62 -1.02 20.80 -17.20
CA LEU A 62 -0.55 20.56 -15.83
C LEU A 62 -0.69 21.84 -15.00
N LEU A 63 -1.06 21.67 -13.74
CA LEU A 63 -1.09 22.75 -12.76
C LEU A 63 0.33 23.02 -12.23
N ASP A 64 1.15 23.65 -13.07
CA ASP A 64 2.53 24.02 -12.77
C ASP A 64 2.73 25.55 -12.83
N ASP A 65 3.96 25.99 -12.55
CA ASP A 65 4.29 27.42 -12.51
C ASP A 65 4.19 28.09 -13.91
N MET A 66 4.23 27.30 -14.98
CA MET A 66 4.15 27.77 -16.37
C MET A 66 2.71 27.87 -16.87
N LEU A 67 1.73 27.31 -16.14
CA LEU A 67 0.33 27.27 -16.53
C LEU A 67 -0.23 28.63 -16.95
N SER A 68 0.06 29.69 -16.18
CA SER A 68 -0.49 31.03 -16.48
C SER A 68 -0.05 31.54 -17.85
N ASP A 69 1.20 31.28 -18.23
CA ASP A 69 1.75 31.70 -19.52
C ASP A 69 1.17 30.83 -20.65
N ASP A 70 1.09 29.52 -20.43
CA ASP A 70 0.52 28.55 -21.37
C ASP A 70 -0.97 28.79 -21.65
N LEU A 71 -1.73 29.17 -20.62
CA LEU A 71 -3.15 29.51 -20.74
C LEU A 71 -3.35 30.80 -21.54
N SER A 72 -2.53 31.83 -21.32
CA SER A 72 -2.62 33.07 -22.08
C SER A 72 -2.41 32.87 -23.59
N GLY A 73 -1.50 31.95 -23.96
CA GLY A 73 -1.26 31.54 -25.35
C GLY A 73 -2.31 30.56 -25.89
N THR A 74 -2.92 29.71 -25.06
CA THR A 74 -3.90 28.72 -25.52
C THR A 74 -5.30 29.33 -25.69
N LEU A 75 -5.73 30.15 -24.72
CA LEU A 75 -7.04 30.82 -24.72
C LEU A 75 -7.18 31.84 -25.86
N SER A 76 -6.08 32.46 -26.28
CA SER A 76 -6.06 33.36 -27.44
C SER A 76 -6.21 32.64 -28.78
N ASN A 77 -5.82 31.37 -28.86
CA ASN A 77 -5.83 30.57 -30.08
C ASN A 77 -7.06 29.65 -30.23
N VAL A 78 -7.76 29.32 -29.13
CA VAL A 78 -8.92 28.41 -29.14
C VAL A 78 -10.12 29.07 -28.42
N PRO A 79 -10.91 29.88 -29.13
CA PRO A 79 -12.01 30.63 -28.53
C PRO A 79 -13.27 29.75 -28.47
N GLN A 80 -13.34 28.80 -27.52
CA GLN A 80 -14.58 28.09 -27.12
C GLN A 80 -14.38 26.96 -26.09
N MET A 81 -13.21 26.80 -25.46
CA MET A 81 -13.01 25.73 -24.47
C MET A 81 -13.14 26.22 -23.03
N ASP A 82 -13.83 25.43 -22.21
CA ASP A 82 -13.97 25.69 -20.77
C ASP A 82 -12.79 25.10 -19.98
N LEU A 83 -12.30 25.84 -18.98
CA LEU A 83 -11.20 25.39 -18.11
C LEU A 83 -11.75 24.73 -16.85
N ILE A 84 -11.30 23.50 -16.61
CA ILE A 84 -11.71 22.71 -15.45
C ILE A 84 -10.47 22.30 -14.67
N PHE A 85 -10.43 22.61 -13.38
CA PHE A 85 -9.32 22.29 -12.50
C PHE A 85 -9.61 21.03 -11.69
N LEU A 86 -8.74 20.03 -11.79
CA LEU A 86 -8.82 18.80 -11.01
C LEU A 86 -7.78 18.83 -9.89
N ILE A 87 -8.26 18.85 -8.64
CA ILE A 87 -7.44 19.03 -7.44
C ILE A 87 -7.63 17.87 -6.48
N ASP A 88 -6.53 17.35 -5.94
CA ASP A 88 -6.58 16.34 -4.88
C ASP A 88 -6.54 16.97 -3.49
N VAL A 89 -7.68 17.04 -2.83
CA VAL A 89 -7.81 17.64 -1.49
C VAL A 89 -7.60 16.62 -0.36
N ARG A 90 -7.36 15.35 -0.70
CA ARG A 90 -7.09 14.29 0.28
C ARG A 90 -5.66 14.37 0.81
N THR A 91 -4.74 14.84 -0.03
CA THR A 91 -3.29 14.91 0.24
C THR A 91 -2.86 16.28 0.74
N SER A 92 -3.57 17.35 0.37
CA SER A 92 -3.29 18.72 0.78
C SER A 92 -4.54 19.42 1.31
N LEU A 93 -4.41 20.05 2.48
CA LEU A 93 -5.42 20.94 3.05
C LEU A 93 -5.37 22.36 2.47
N ARG A 94 -4.40 22.64 1.59
CA ARG A 94 -4.17 23.94 0.96
C ARG A 94 -4.40 23.86 -0.55
N LEU A 95 -5.09 24.85 -1.10
CA LEU A 95 -5.21 24.97 -2.56
C LEU A 95 -3.81 25.20 -3.17
N PRO A 96 -3.51 24.58 -4.33
CA PRO A 96 -2.28 24.87 -5.06
C PRO A 96 -2.19 26.37 -5.36
N SER A 97 -1.05 27.00 -5.06
CA SER A 97 -0.84 28.43 -5.32
C SER A 97 -0.96 28.75 -6.81
N GLN A 98 -0.55 27.82 -7.67
CA GLN A 98 -0.66 27.92 -9.13
C GLN A 98 -2.11 28.11 -9.60
N LEU A 99 -3.08 27.50 -8.90
CA LEU A 99 -4.50 27.69 -9.19
C LEU A 99 -4.91 29.14 -8.92
N VAL A 100 -4.52 29.65 -7.75
CA VAL A 100 -4.82 31.02 -7.30
C VAL A 100 -4.19 32.04 -8.25
N ASP A 101 -2.93 31.82 -8.63
CA ASP A 101 -2.21 32.66 -9.57
C ASP A 101 -2.85 32.65 -10.96
N ALA A 102 -3.23 31.48 -11.47
CA ALA A 102 -3.89 31.36 -12.77
C ALA A 102 -5.27 32.04 -12.77
N ALA A 103 -6.06 31.86 -11.70
CA ALA A 103 -7.36 32.51 -11.55
C ALA A 103 -7.23 34.05 -11.56
N HIS A 104 -6.23 34.60 -10.87
CA HIS A 104 -5.99 36.05 -10.84
C HIS A 104 -5.42 36.62 -12.13
N LYS A 105 -4.44 35.95 -12.76
CA LYS A 105 -3.76 36.46 -13.96
C LYS A 105 -4.63 36.35 -15.22
N CYS A 106 -5.47 35.33 -15.32
CA CYS A 106 -6.27 35.05 -16.51
C CYS A 106 -7.73 35.53 -16.38
N ASP A 107 -8.11 36.19 -15.26
CA ASP A 107 -9.46 36.69 -14.98
C ASP A 107 -10.56 35.62 -15.19
N LEU A 108 -10.29 34.40 -14.73
CA LEU A 108 -11.17 33.24 -14.94
C LEU A 108 -12.42 33.37 -14.06
N SER A 109 -13.60 33.44 -14.67
CA SER A 109 -14.89 33.45 -13.96
C SER A 109 -16.03 32.92 -14.87
N PRO A 110 -16.81 31.91 -14.45
CA PRO A 110 -16.67 31.14 -13.20
C PRO A 110 -15.50 30.14 -13.27
N LEU A 111 -14.90 29.85 -12.11
CA LEU A 111 -13.85 28.85 -11.95
C LEU A 111 -14.47 27.48 -11.63
N HIS A 112 -14.34 26.51 -12.53
CA HIS A 112 -14.83 25.15 -12.33
C HIS A 112 -13.75 24.28 -11.67
N ILE A 113 -14.02 23.77 -10.47
CA ILE A 113 -13.09 22.93 -9.72
C ILE A 113 -13.72 21.57 -9.42
N ILE A 114 -13.14 20.51 -9.98
CA ILE A 114 -13.36 19.14 -9.53
C ILE A 114 -12.38 18.85 -8.40
N TYR A 115 -12.90 18.36 -7.27
CA TYR A 115 -12.06 17.99 -6.13
C TYR A 115 -12.26 16.53 -5.73
N CYS A 116 -11.13 15.83 -5.55
CA CYS A 116 -11.12 14.44 -5.15
C CYS A 116 -11.39 14.29 -3.65
N GLN A 117 -12.36 13.46 -3.27
CA GLN A 117 -12.58 13.08 -1.87
C GLN A 117 -12.88 11.59 -1.74
N TRP A 118 -12.85 11.04 -0.53
CA TRP A 118 -13.33 9.68 -0.29
C TRP A 118 -14.86 9.66 -0.27
N LYS A 119 -15.48 8.64 -0.86
CA LYS A 119 -16.94 8.46 -0.85
C LYS A 119 -17.45 8.32 0.60
N ASN A 120 -18.22 9.31 1.07
CA ASN A 120 -18.57 9.46 2.49
C ASN A 120 -20.04 9.19 2.83
N SER A 121 -20.90 8.93 1.85
CA SER A 121 -22.35 8.73 2.05
C SER A 121 -22.89 7.46 1.40
N PHE A 122 -23.89 6.85 2.04
CA PHE A 122 -24.81 5.96 1.34
C PHE A 122 -25.44 6.75 0.19
N GLN A 123 -25.40 6.20 -1.03
CA GLN A 123 -26.41 6.55 -2.01
C GLN A 123 -27.73 6.03 -1.46
N ASN A 124 -28.37 6.80 -0.57
CA ASN A 124 -29.80 6.70 -0.44
C ASN A 124 -30.33 6.88 -1.86
N THR A 125 -31.16 5.93 -2.25
CA THR A 125 -32.05 5.91 -3.39
C THR A 125 -32.74 7.26 -3.60
N SER A 126 -32.02 8.25 -4.09
CA SER A 126 -32.53 9.50 -4.66
C SER A 126 -33.09 9.25 -6.06
N LYS A 127 -33.64 8.06 -6.30
CA LYS A 127 -34.68 7.88 -7.32
C LYS A 127 -36.07 8.31 -6.81
N ASN A 128 -36.19 8.75 -5.55
CA ASN A 128 -37.43 9.34 -5.01
C ASN A 128 -37.46 10.88 -5.01
N SER A 129 -36.48 11.57 -5.61
CA SER A 129 -36.56 13.02 -5.84
C SER A 129 -37.14 13.40 -7.21
N VAL A 130 -37.58 12.42 -8.02
CA VAL A 130 -38.39 12.68 -9.21
C VAL A 130 -39.87 12.60 -8.81
N HIS A 131 -40.55 13.75 -8.88
CA HIS A 131 -41.97 14.00 -8.57
C HIS A 131 -42.30 14.53 -7.16
N GLN A 132 -41.67 15.63 -6.75
CA GLN A 132 -42.39 16.67 -6.00
C GLN A 132 -42.23 18.03 -6.70
N GLN A 133 -42.88 18.15 -7.86
CA GLN A 133 -43.36 19.47 -8.29
C GLN A 133 -44.65 19.74 -7.52
N ARG A 134 -44.59 20.64 -6.54
CA ARG A 134 -45.62 21.67 -6.30
C ARG A 134 -45.13 22.63 -5.22
N ASP A 135 -45.40 23.90 -5.51
CA ASP A 135 -45.36 25.06 -4.60
C ASP A 135 -43.98 25.70 -4.37
N GLY A 136 -43.56 26.50 -5.36
CA GLY A 136 -43.23 27.92 -5.16
C GLY A 136 -42.13 28.35 -4.18
N TYR A 137 -41.41 27.42 -3.57
CA TYR A 137 -40.25 27.69 -2.73
C TYR A 137 -39.02 27.08 -3.39
N ALA A 138 -38.02 27.93 -3.66
CA ALA A 138 -36.73 27.50 -4.15
C ALA A 138 -36.18 26.40 -3.23
N LEU A 139 -36.11 25.17 -3.74
CA LEU A 139 -35.37 24.10 -3.08
C LEU A 139 -33.91 24.57 -2.99
N ASN A 140 -33.45 24.83 -1.77
CA ASN A 140 -32.02 24.88 -1.48
C ASN A 140 -31.45 23.51 -1.88
N VAL A 141 -30.94 23.43 -3.12
CA VAL A 141 -30.01 22.38 -3.53
C VAL A 141 -28.91 22.39 -2.47
N LYS A 142 -28.81 21.32 -1.68
CA LYS A 142 -27.74 21.16 -0.69
C LYS A 142 -26.44 21.26 -1.47
N ARG A 143 -25.79 22.43 -1.40
CA ARG A 143 -24.44 22.64 -1.93
C ARG A 143 -23.54 21.60 -1.27
N SER A 144 -22.90 20.76 -2.07
CA SER A 144 -21.82 19.89 -1.64
C SER A 144 -20.83 20.75 -0.88
N HIS A 145 -20.68 20.48 0.42
CA HIS A 145 -19.72 21.20 1.23
C HIS A 145 -18.34 20.73 0.80
N PHE A 146 -17.53 21.67 0.32
CA PHE A 146 -16.09 21.49 0.37
C PHE A 146 -15.70 21.24 1.84
N PRO A 147 -14.64 20.48 2.16
CA PRO A 147 -14.08 20.55 3.51
C PRO A 147 -13.89 22.03 3.89
N ASN A 148 -14.52 22.49 5.00
CA ASN A 148 -14.61 23.91 5.38
C ASN A 148 -13.29 24.70 5.23
N VAL A 149 -12.17 24.00 5.40
CA VAL A 149 -10.80 24.51 5.29
C VAL A 149 -10.48 25.08 3.91
N ILE A 150 -10.99 24.49 2.83
CA ILE A 150 -10.70 24.96 1.48
C ILE A 150 -11.78 25.91 0.98
N GLU A 151 -13.04 25.77 1.43
CA GLU A 151 -14.05 26.82 1.18
C GLU A 151 -13.57 28.18 1.70
N SER A 152 -12.95 28.21 2.89
CA SER A 152 -12.30 29.43 3.43
C SER A 152 -11.21 29.99 2.51
N GLN A 153 -10.42 29.15 1.85
CA GLN A 153 -9.36 29.60 0.94
C GLN A 153 -9.91 30.08 -0.40
N LEU A 154 -11.01 29.46 -0.87
CA LEU A 154 -11.72 29.90 -2.07
C LEU A 154 -12.38 31.27 -1.87
N THR A 155 -12.83 31.62 -0.65
CA THR A 155 -13.37 32.95 -0.38
C THR A 155 -12.35 34.10 -0.50
N GLU A 156 -11.05 33.79 -0.52
CA GLU A 156 -10.00 34.78 -0.81
C GLU A 156 -9.89 35.09 -2.32
N LEU A 157 -10.45 34.23 -3.19
CA LEU A 157 -10.51 34.47 -4.63
C LEU A 157 -11.60 35.49 -4.95
N LYS A 158 -11.31 36.39 -5.91
CA LYS A 158 -12.29 37.38 -6.40
C LYS A 158 -13.30 36.78 -7.41
N SER A 159 -12.96 35.63 -8.00
CA SER A 159 -13.76 34.97 -9.03
C SER A 159 -14.94 34.20 -8.45
N GLU A 160 -16.05 34.12 -9.19
CA GLU A 160 -17.10 33.13 -8.89
C GLU A 160 -16.53 31.73 -9.11
N TYR A 161 -16.87 30.76 -8.26
CA TYR A 161 -16.40 29.38 -8.39
C TYR A 161 -17.54 28.37 -8.22
N ILE A 162 -17.40 27.23 -8.91
CA ILE A 162 -18.33 26.10 -8.82
C ILE A 162 -17.53 24.83 -8.51
N LEU A 163 -18.00 24.07 -7.52
CA LEU A 163 -17.28 22.95 -6.94
C LEU A 163 -18.02 21.65 -7.23
N TYR A 164 -17.28 20.69 -7.77
CA TYR A 164 -17.79 19.38 -8.17
C TYR A 164 -17.04 18.29 -7.40
N PRO A 165 -17.70 17.59 -6.44
CA PRO A 165 -17.06 16.49 -5.73
C PRO A 165 -16.89 15.29 -6.66
N TRP A 166 -15.69 14.73 -6.67
CA TRP A 166 -15.44 13.41 -7.26
C TRP A 166 -15.13 12.41 -6.14
N ASP A 167 -16.10 11.54 -5.88
CA ASP A 167 -16.02 10.52 -4.85
C ASP A 167 -15.19 9.32 -5.33
N LEU A 168 -13.99 9.18 -4.77
CA LEU A 168 -13.07 8.09 -5.05
C LEU A 168 -13.28 6.92 -4.10
N LEU A 169 -13.07 5.73 -4.66
CA LEU A 169 -12.85 4.47 -3.94
C LEU A 169 -11.37 4.09 -4.02
N PRO A 170 -10.77 3.54 -2.96
CA PRO A 170 -9.48 2.87 -3.07
C PRO A 170 -9.54 1.77 -4.13
N PHE A 171 -8.55 1.72 -5.01
CA PHE A 171 -8.59 0.85 -6.19
C PHE A 171 -7.25 0.13 -6.42
N PRO A 172 -7.27 -1.02 -7.13
CA PRO A 172 -6.09 -1.86 -7.24
C PRO A 172 -5.07 -1.35 -8.24
N GLN A 173 -3.81 -1.18 -7.80
CA GLN A 173 -2.71 -0.63 -8.61
C GLN A 173 -1.60 -1.64 -8.94
N ILE A 174 -1.25 -2.53 -8.00
CA ILE A 174 -0.17 -3.53 -8.18
C ILE A 174 -0.75 -4.91 -8.50
N ASP A 175 -1.89 -5.19 -7.90
CA ASP A 175 -2.58 -6.46 -7.94
C ASP A 175 -4.03 -6.26 -7.49
N ASP A 176 -4.93 -7.17 -7.85
CA ASP A 176 -6.35 -7.08 -7.52
C ASP A 176 -6.63 -6.83 -6.03
N ASN A 177 -5.77 -7.35 -5.15
CA ASN A 177 -5.97 -7.25 -3.71
C ASN A 177 -5.04 -6.22 -3.04
N VAL A 178 -4.49 -5.26 -3.77
CA VAL A 178 -3.60 -4.22 -3.23
C VAL A 178 -4.13 -2.82 -3.59
N LEU A 179 -4.76 -2.16 -2.61
CA LEU A 179 -5.39 -0.85 -2.76
C LEU A 179 -4.50 0.22 -2.08
N LEU A 180 -3.82 1.05 -2.88
CA LEU A 180 -3.01 2.14 -2.37
C LEU A 180 -3.80 3.44 -2.39
N THR A 181 -3.79 4.16 -1.28
CA THR A 181 -4.61 5.37 -1.11
C THR A 181 -3.84 6.67 -1.37
N HIS A 182 -2.50 6.64 -1.35
CA HIS A 182 -1.61 7.78 -1.60
C HIS A 182 -1.97 9.03 -0.78
N SER A 183 -2.42 8.85 0.46
CA SER A 183 -3.15 9.89 1.21
C SER A 183 -2.31 10.83 2.06
N LEU A 184 -1.04 10.51 2.32
CA LEU A 184 -0.19 11.29 3.23
C LEU A 184 1.14 11.66 2.56
N TYR A 185 1.08 12.49 1.52
CA TYR A 185 2.23 12.96 0.76
C TYR A 185 2.21 14.48 0.66
N ASN A 186 3.39 15.11 0.76
CA ASN A 186 3.53 16.52 0.44
C ASN A 186 3.56 16.75 -1.09
N MET A 187 3.65 18.01 -1.51
CA MET A 187 3.69 18.38 -2.93
C MET A 187 4.92 17.84 -3.67
N GLU A 188 5.99 17.51 -2.96
CA GLU A 188 7.22 16.91 -3.49
C GLU A 188 7.16 15.38 -3.52
N ASN A 189 5.98 14.81 -3.26
CA ASN A 189 5.74 13.36 -3.23
C ASN A 189 6.59 12.63 -2.17
N VAL A 190 6.88 13.31 -1.05
CA VAL A 190 7.49 12.70 0.14
C VAL A 190 6.40 12.32 1.12
N ASN A 191 6.46 11.09 1.63
CA ASN A 191 5.51 10.59 2.60
C ASN A 191 5.70 11.31 3.95
N MET A 192 4.61 11.80 4.55
CA MET A 192 4.65 12.63 5.77
C MET A 192 4.38 11.83 7.06
N TYR A 193 4.56 10.51 7.04
CA TYR A 193 4.47 9.66 8.23
C TYR A 193 5.55 10.00 9.25
N TYR A 194 6.75 10.33 8.75
CA TYR A 194 7.84 10.97 9.50
C TYR A 194 8.06 12.38 8.91
N PRO A 195 7.31 13.40 9.37
CA PRO A 195 7.50 14.76 8.88
C PRO A 195 8.83 15.34 9.39
N GLU A 196 9.49 16.12 8.54
CA GLU A 196 10.74 16.85 8.85
C GLU A 196 10.63 17.63 10.18
N LEU A 197 9.51 18.34 10.37
CA LEU A 197 9.23 19.06 11.61
C LEU A 197 8.41 18.20 12.56
N ARG A 198 9.01 17.80 13.68
CA ARG A 198 8.34 17.00 14.73
C ARG A 198 7.06 17.63 15.28
N SER A 199 6.95 18.95 15.29
CA SER A 199 5.72 19.64 15.70
C SER A 199 4.51 19.29 14.84
N LEU A 200 4.73 18.79 13.62
CA LEU A 200 3.67 18.35 12.71
C LEU A 200 3.23 16.90 12.93
N GLN A 201 3.98 16.08 13.68
CA GLN A 201 3.71 14.64 13.85
C GLN A 201 2.26 14.35 14.23
N SER A 202 1.74 15.00 15.27
CA SER A 202 0.37 14.76 15.74
C SER A 202 -0.68 15.16 14.68
N ALA A 203 -0.38 16.17 13.86
CA ALA A 203 -1.28 16.62 12.82
C ALA A 203 -1.25 15.65 11.62
N THR A 204 -0.07 15.23 11.17
CA THR A 204 0.07 14.26 10.06
C THR A 204 -0.51 12.91 10.42
N GLU A 205 -0.32 12.42 11.65
CA GLU A 205 -0.97 11.22 12.16
C GLU A 205 -2.50 11.32 12.13
N SER A 206 -3.05 12.47 12.54
CA SER A 206 -4.50 12.69 12.55
C SER A 206 -5.07 12.73 11.13
N ILE A 207 -4.36 13.39 10.20
CA ILE A 207 -4.73 13.44 8.77
C ILE A 207 -4.69 12.04 8.15
N LEU A 208 -3.65 11.25 8.46
CA LEU A 208 -3.52 9.88 7.99
C LEU A 208 -4.69 9.02 8.47
N ILE A 209 -4.97 9.06 9.77
CA ILE A 209 -6.08 8.28 10.36
C ILE A 209 -7.40 8.70 9.73
N ASP A 210 -7.67 10.00 9.59
CA ASP A 210 -8.91 10.48 8.99
C ASP A 210 -9.10 9.98 7.56
N ASN A 211 -8.06 10.10 6.72
CA ASN A 211 -8.07 9.64 5.34
C ASN A 211 -8.27 8.12 5.25
N ILE A 212 -7.51 7.34 6.04
CA ILE A 212 -7.64 5.88 6.02
C ILE A 212 -9.02 5.45 6.50
N VAL A 213 -9.56 6.05 7.56
CA VAL A 213 -10.92 5.76 8.04
C VAL A 213 -11.96 6.07 6.97
N ASN A 214 -11.87 7.23 6.30
CA ASN A 214 -12.79 7.59 5.22
C ASN A 214 -12.67 6.62 4.03
N SER A 215 -11.45 6.20 3.70
CA SER A 215 -11.18 5.22 2.65
C SER A 215 -11.79 3.85 2.98
N LEU A 216 -11.63 3.37 4.22
CA LEU A 216 -12.20 2.09 4.68
C LEU A 216 -13.73 2.15 4.67
N ARG A 217 -14.29 3.25 5.17
CA ARG A 217 -15.72 3.52 5.15
C ARG A 217 -16.29 3.46 3.73
N SER A 218 -15.61 4.09 2.77
CA SER A 218 -16.02 4.07 1.36
C SER A 218 -16.13 2.64 0.80
N LEU A 219 -15.17 1.77 1.12
CA LEU A 219 -15.14 0.37 0.67
C LEU A 219 -16.21 -0.48 1.37
N ILE A 220 -16.37 -0.31 2.69
CA ILE A 220 -17.38 -1.02 3.49
C ILE A 220 -18.77 -0.74 2.93
N PHE A 221 -19.04 0.52 2.59
CA PHE A 221 -20.31 0.94 2.03
C PHE A 221 -20.53 0.46 0.60
N GLU A 222 -19.52 0.61 -0.27
CA GLU A 222 -19.62 0.15 -1.66
C GLU A 222 -19.89 -1.34 -1.76
N THR A 223 -19.34 -2.12 -0.83
CA THR A 223 -19.46 -3.58 -0.82
C THR A 223 -20.59 -4.10 0.08
N ASN A 224 -21.25 -3.20 0.84
CA ASN A 224 -22.24 -3.54 1.87
C ASN A 224 -21.72 -4.60 2.87
N SER A 225 -20.45 -4.47 3.27
CA SER A 225 -19.77 -5.45 4.12
C SER A 225 -19.94 -5.16 5.60
N ILE A 226 -19.76 -6.20 6.43
CA ILE A 226 -19.86 -6.11 7.88
C ILE A 226 -18.54 -6.55 8.50
N ILE A 227 -17.89 -5.63 9.21
CA ILE A 227 -16.70 -5.95 10.00
C ILE A 227 -17.15 -6.73 11.23
N THR A 228 -16.58 -7.92 11.44
CA THR A 228 -16.91 -8.79 12.57
C THR A 228 -15.82 -8.83 13.61
N ASN A 229 -14.59 -9.16 13.21
CA ASN A 229 -13.42 -9.21 14.07
C ASN A 229 -12.44 -8.11 13.69
N VAL A 230 -11.91 -7.42 14.69
CA VAL A 230 -10.91 -6.37 14.50
C VAL A 230 -9.71 -6.64 15.38
N VAL A 231 -8.51 -6.56 14.78
CA VAL A 231 -7.25 -6.55 15.51
C VAL A 231 -6.48 -5.29 15.15
N SER A 232 -6.23 -4.45 16.14
CA SER A 232 -5.40 -3.25 16.03
C SER A 232 -4.03 -3.56 16.59
N ILE A 233 -2.97 -3.40 15.79
CA ILE A 233 -1.59 -3.57 16.21
C ILE A 233 -0.92 -2.20 16.13
N GLY A 234 -0.83 -1.51 17.26
CA GLY A 234 -0.29 -0.15 17.37
C GLY A 234 -1.28 0.85 17.97
N ASN A 235 -0.75 1.95 18.50
CA ASN A 235 -1.57 3.00 19.11
C ASN A 235 -2.33 3.82 18.06
N LEU A 236 -1.73 4.11 16.90
CA LEU A 236 -2.44 4.74 15.78
C LEU A 236 -3.47 3.78 15.18
N SER A 237 -3.14 2.48 15.13
CA SER A 237 -4.08 1.44 14.70
C SER A 237 -5.35 1.39 15.56
N LYS A 238 -5.21 1.50 16.89
CA LYS A 238 -6.36 1.58 17.82
C LYS A 238 -7.20 2.84 17.59
N LYS A 239 -6.55 4.01 17.47
CA LYS A 239 -7.26 5.27 17.15
C LYS A 239 -8.04 5.15 15.83
N CYS A 240 -7.44 4.51 14.82
CA CYS A 240 -8.07 4.28 13.52
C CYS A 240 -9.30 3.37 13.63
N SER A 241 -9.19 2.24 14.33
CA SER A 241 -10.33 1.32 14.48
C SER A 241 -11.46 1.91 15.32
N HIS A 242 -11.15 2.64 16.40
CA HIS A 242 -12.14 3.32 17.25
C HIS A 242 -12.86 4.42 16.46
N LEU A 243 -12.15 5.27 15.74
CA LEU A 243 -12.75 6.32 14.91
C LEU A 243 -13.59 5.74 13.76
N LEU A 244 -13.15 4.65 13.14
CA LEU A 244 -13.94 3.95 12.13
C LEU A 244 -15.24 3.41 12.72
N LYS A 245 -15.17 2.80 13.89
CA LYS A 245 -16.35 2.26 14.59
C LYS A 245 -17.34 3.36 14.94
N GLU A 246 -16.86 4.45 15.53
CA GLU A 246 -17.65 5.65 15.86
C GLU A 246 -18.39 6.17 14.61
N ARG A 247 -17.69 6.40 13.50
CA ARG A 247 -18.29 6.90 12.26
C ARG A 247 -19.30 5.95 11.62
N ILE A 248 -19.08 4.64 11.73
CA ILE A 248 -20.03 3.64 11.23
C ILE A 248 -21.30 3.63 12.09
N ASP A 249 -21.16 3.79 13.41
CA ASP A 249 -22.28 3.76 14.34
C ASP A 249 -23.11 5.05 14.30
N GLU A 250 -22.47 6.23 14.17
CA GLU A 250 -23.15 7.53 14.03
C GLU A 250 -24.05 7.62 12.79
N GLN A 251 -23.70 6.92 11.71
CA GLN A 251 -24.43 6.97 10.44
C GLN A 251 -25.54 5.91 10.33
N GLN A 252 -25.62 4.94 11.25
CA GLN A 252 -26.70 3.95 11.23
C GLN A 252 -27.98 4.55 11.79
N THR A 253 -29.01 4.68 10.95
CA THR A 253 -30.33 5.12 11.42
C THR A 253 -31.05 3.98 12.16
N GLU A 254 -32.01 4.33 13.02
CA GLU A 254 -32.89 3.33 13.65
C GLU A 254 -33.65 2.49 12.61
N GLU A 255 -33.96 3.07 11.45
CA GLU A 255 -34.53 2.36 10.30
C GLU A 255 -33.54 1.37 9.70
N ASP A 256 -32.27 1.71 9.52
CA ASP A 256 -31.25 0.79 9.01
C ASP A 256 -31.01 -0.39 9.96
N LEU A 257 -31.01 -0.12 11.27
CA LEU A 257 -30.91 -1.14 12.31
C LEU A 257 -32.15 -2.03 12.33
N PHE A 258 -33.34 -1.45 12.18
CA PHE A 258 -34.60 -2.18 12.09
C PHE A 258 -34.66 -3.02 10.82
N ILE A 259 -34.31 -2.45 9.66
CA ILE A 259 -34.23 -3.13 8.36
C ILE A 259 -33.20 -4.26 8.43
N LYS A 260 -32.03 -4.04 9.01
CA LYS A 260 -31.04 -5.11 9.25
C LYS A 260 -31.61 -6.21 10.16
N GLY A 261 -32.31 -5.85 11.22
CA GLY A 261 -32.95 -6.79 12.12
C GLY A 261 -34.11 -7.57 11.50
N THR A 262 -34.88 -6.95 10.60
CA THR A 262 -36.11 -7.51 10.02
C THR A 262 -35.92 -8.19 8.66
N LEU A 263 -35.15 -7.60 7.73
CA LEU A 263 -34.87 -8.22 6.43
C LEU A 263 -34.02 -9.48 6.56
N TYR A 264 -33.09 -9.48 7.52
CA TYR A 264 -32.18 -10.60 7.66
C TYR A 264 -32.64 -11.60 8.76
N GLY A 265 -33.35 -11.18 9.82
CA GLY A 265 -33.84 -12.10 10.87
C GLY A 265 -32.74 -12.94 11.54
N GLU A 266 -32.98 -14.21 11.88
CA GLU A 266 -31.96 -15.13 12.46
C GLU A 266 -31.11 -15.89 11.41
N ARG A 267 -31.16 -15.52 10.13
CA ARG A 267 -30.49 -16.23 9.01
C ARG A 267 -29.50 -15.35 8.21
N THR A 268 -28.83 -14.40 8.85
CA THR A 268 -28.27 -13.22 8.18
C THR A 268 -26.85 -13.38 7.63
N ASN A 269 -26.64 -12.98 6.36
CA ASN A 269 -25.40 -12.39 5.83
C ASN A 269 -24.19 -13.28 5.47
N CYS A 270 -24.38 -14.56 5.12
CA CYS A 270 -23.23 -15.37 4.73
C CYS A 270 -22.45 -14.76 3.54
N GLY A 271 -21.18 -14.42 3.78
CA GLY A 271 -20.27 -13.91 2.74
C GLY A 271 -20.09 -12.39 2.70
N LEU A 272 -20.74 -11.64 3.59
CA LEU A 272 -20.51 -10.19 3.80
C LEU A 272 -19.64 -9.89 5.03
N GLU A 273 -19.36 -10.91 5.85
CA GLU A 273 -18.50 -10.76 7.02
C GLU A 273 -17.03 -10.63 6.61
N MET A 274 -16.32 -9.74 7.29
CA MET A 274 -14.87 -9.60 7.13
C MET A 274 -14.14 -9.35 8.44
N ASP A 275 -12.86 -9.71 8.42
CA ASP A 275 -11.90 -9.33 9.44
C ASP A 275 -11.22 -8.01 9.06
N LEU A 276 -10.86 -7.21 10.05
CA LEU A 276 -10.06 -6.00 9.88
C LEU A 276 -8.80 -6.10 10.74
N ILE A 277 -7.64 -6.03 10.11
CA ILE A 277 -6.34 -6.00 10.77
C ILE A 277 -5.69 -4.66 10.43
N ILE A 278 -5.33 -3.86 11.43
CA ILE A 278 -4.66 -2.56 11.22
C ILE A 278 -3.27 -2.62 11.85
N LEU A 279 -2.25 -2.31 11.05
CA LEU A 279 -0.83 -2.36 11.38
C LEU A 279 -0.24 -0.96 11.31
N GLU A 280 0.67 -0.65 12.23
CA GLU A 280 1.40 0.62 12.28
C GLU A 280 2.89 0.38 12.01
N ARG A 281 3.50 1.21 11.15
CA ARG A 281 4.88 0.99 10.67
C ARG A 281 5.93 1.06 11.76
N ASN A 282 5.73 1.90 12.78
CA ASN A 282 6.69 2.10 13.87
C ASN A 282 6.90 0.88 14.76
N LEU A 283 6.03 -0.13 14.70
CA LEU A 283 6.19 -1.39 15.43
C LEU A 283 7.28 -2.28 14.84
N ASP A 284 7.59 -2.08 13.56
CA ASP A 284 8.63 -2.82 12.85
C ASP A 284 9.34 -1.86 11.87
N PRO A 285 10.17 -0.93 12.39
CA PRO A 285 10.93 -0.02 11.55
C PRO A 285 12.08 -0.74 10.82
N ILE A 286 12.32 -2.02 11.12
CA ILE A 286 13.39 -2.85 10.55
C ILE A 286 13.06 -3.23 9.11
N THR A 287 11.87 -3.77 8.86
CA THR A 287 11.50 -4.35 7.55
C THR A 287 11.71 -3.41 6.36
N PRO A 288 11.34 -2.11 6.41
CA PRO A 288 11.60 -1.19 5.32
C PRO A 288 13.10 -0.93 5.07
N LEU A 289 13.95 -1.04 6.10
CA LEU A 289 15.39 -0.78 5.97
C LEU A 289 16.14 -1.92 5.27
N LEU A 290 15.59 -3.13 5.34
CA LEU A 290 16.16 -4.33 4.70
C LEU A 290 16.04 -4.25 3.17
N THR A 291 17.03 -4.83 2.50
CA THR A 291 17.02 -4.97 1.05
C THR A 291 15.96 -5.98 0.64
N GLN A 292 15.03 -5.57 -0.22
CA GLN A 292 13.98 -6.45 -0.74
C GLN A 292 14.55 -7.36 -1.83
N LEU A 293 14.19 -8.65 -1.83
CA LEU A 293 14.70 -9.64 -2.80
C LEU A 293 13.66 -10.22 -3.74
N THR A 294 12.42 -9.71 -3.71
CA THR A 294 11.46 -10.01 -4.78
C THR A 294 11.79 -9.22 -6.03
N TYR A 295 11.38 -9.68 -7.22
CA TYR A 295 11.63 -8.94 -8.47
C TYR A 295 11.13 -7.50 -8.38
N ALA A 296 9.89 -7.32 -7.92
CA ALA A 296 9.32 -5.98 -7.78
C ALA A 296 9.93 -5.19 -6.62
N GLY A 297 10.34 -5.86 -5.54
CA GLY A 297 11.01 -5.22 -4.42
C GLY A 297 12.39 -4.67 -4.80
N ILE A 298 13.22 -5.45 -5.50
CA ILE A 298 14.53 -4.95 -5.96
C ILE A 298 14.36 -3.80 -6.96
N LEU A 299 13.38 -3.90 -7.87
CA LEU A 299 13.10 -2.80 -8.79
C LEU A 299 12.68 -1.52 -8.05
N ASP A 300 11.87 -1.64 -6.99
CA ASP A 300 11.46 -0.51 -6.17
C ASP A 300 12.63 0.06 -5.34
N ASP A 301 13.52 -0.79 -4.81
CA ASP A 301 14.72 -0.37 -4.08
C ASP A 301 15.77 0.30 -4.98
N LEU A 302 15.85 -0.07 -6.27
CA LEU A 302 16.83 0.50 -7.20
C LEU A 302 16.32 1.73 -7.95
N TYR A 303 15.03 1.78 -8.28
CA TYR A 303 14.49 2.78 -9.20
C TYR A 303 13.29 3.58 -8.66
N GLU A 304 12.77 3.24 -7.47
CA GLU A 304 11.59 3.82 -6.82
C GLU A 304 10.35 3.94 -7.71
N PHE A 305 9.32 3.14 -7.44
CA PHE A 305 8.02 3.32 -8.09
C PHE A 305 7.36 4.65 -7.70
N ASN A 306 6.79 5.34 -8.68
CA ASN A 306 5.84 6.43 -8.42
C ASN A 306 4.44 5.90 -8.03
N SER A 307 3.50 6.79 -7.75
CA SER A 307 2.13 6.43 -7.35
C SER A 307 1.32 5.66 -8.42
N GLY A 308 1.81 5.60 -9.66
CA GLY A 308 1.24 4.79 -10.75
C GLY A 308 1.99 3.49 -11.03
N ILE A 309 2.94 3.08 -10.16
CA ILE A 309 3.81 1.91 -10.36
C ILE A 309 4.56 2.01 -11.71
N LYS A 310 5.19 3.17 -11.94
CA LYS A 310 6.04 3.45 -13.09
C LYS A 310 7.45 3.82 -12.63
N ILE A 311 8.46 3.29 -13.33
CA ILE A 311 9.85 3.73 -13.18
C ILE A 311 10.08 4.87 -14.17
N MET A 312 10.38 6.07 -13.66
CA MET A 312 10.55 7.26 -14.50
C MET A 312 11.81 7.19 -15.35
N GLU A 313 12.94 6.77 -14.78
CA GLU A 313 14.25 6.73 -15.47
C GLU A 313 14.29 5.75 -16.65
N LYS A 314 13.45 4.71 -16.61
CA LYS A 314 13.34 3.67 -17.64
C LYS A 314 12.10 3.85 -18.53
N ASP A 315 11.29 4.87 -18.26
CA ASP A 315 9.97 5.10 -18.87
C ASP A 315 9.10 3.83 -18.96
N MET A 316 9.15 2.98 -17.92
CA MET A 316 8.48 1.68 -17.94
C MET A 316 7.33 1.63 -16.94
N ASN A 317 6.13 1.36 -17.45
CA ASN A 317 4.91 1.21 -16.66
C ASN A 317 4.60 -0.26 -16.40
N PHE A 318 4.22 -0.61 -15.18
CA PHE A 318 3.92 -1.99 -14.77
C PHE A 318 2.41 -2.17 -14.60
N ASN A 319 1.71 -2.40 -15.71
CA ASN A 319 0.27 -2.63 -15.69
C ASN A 319 -0.06 -4.10 -15.43
N TYR A 320 -0.42 -4.45 -14.20
CA TYR A 320 -0.79 -5.82 -13.82
C TYR A 320 -2.05 -6.36 -14.52
N LYS A 321 -2.86 -5.52 -15.19
CA LYS A 321 -4.03 -5.99 -15.95
C LYS A 321 -3.65 -6.51 -17.34
N GLU A 322 -2.60 -5.96 -17.94
CA GLU A 322 -2.19 -6.23 -19.31
C GLU A 322 -0.91 -7.06 -19.40
N ASP A 323 0.01 -6.87 -18.44
CA ASP A 323 1.30 -7.52 -18.43
C ASP A 323 1.26 -8.83 -17.64
N GLU A 324 1.02 -9.93 -18.36
CA GLU A 324 1.06 -11.29 -17.80
C GLU A 324 2.47 -11.66 -17.29
N ILE A 325 3.53 -11.16 -17.94
CA ILE A 325 4.91 -11.46 -17.55
C ILE A 325 5.20 -10.82 -16.20
N TRP A 326 4.81 -9.55 -16.01
CA TRP A 326 4.89 -8.89 -14.70
C TRP A 326 4.18 -9.67 -13.60
N ASN A 327 2.98 -10.17 -13.85
CA ASN A 327 2.21 -10.95 -12.88
C ASN A 327 2.89 -12.25 -12.46
N GLU A 328 3.61 -12.89 -13.37
CA GLU A 328 4.38 -14.10 -13.06
C GLU A 328 5.67 -13.81 -12.29
N LEU A 329 6.28 -12.63 -12.49
CA LEU A 329 7.61 -12.32 -11.95
C LEU A 329 7.59 -11.51 -10.65
N LYS A 330 6.67 -10.56 -10.49
CA LYS A 330 6.73 -9.48 -9.48
C LYS A 330 7.00 -9.95 -8.05
N PHE A 331 6.43 -11.09 -7.64
CA PHE A 331 6.57 -11.64 -6.28
C PHE A 331 7.53 -12.83 -6.18
N LEU A 332 8.20 -13.20 -7.28
CA LEU A 332 9.26 -14.20 -7.21
C LEU A 332 10.50 -13.60 -6.55
N ASN A 333 11.22 -14.42 -5.78
CA ASN A 333 12.59 -14.09 -5.42
C ASN A 333 13.41 -13.88 -6.71
N PHE A 334 14.27 -12.87 -6.71
CA PHE A 334 15.01 -12.46 -7.89
C PHE A 334 15.88 -13.59 -8.48
N GLY A 335 16.45 -14.45 -7.64
CA GLY A 335 17.21 -15.63 -8.09
C GLY A 335 16.37 -16.62 -8.92
N SER A 336 15.04 -16.56 -8.84
CA SER A 336 14.12 -17.39 -9.63
C SER A 336 13.62 -16.70 -10.92
N VAL A 337 13.91 -15.41 -11.12
CA VAL A 337 13.41 -14.63 -12.28
C VAL A 337 14.04 -15.10 -13.58
N GLY A 338 15.36 -15.31 -13.62
CA GLY A 338 16.07 -15.77 -14.81
C GLY A 338 15.55 -17.11 -15.36
N PRO A 339 15.45 -18.18 -14.54
CA PRO A 339 14.82 -19.43 -14.94
C PRO A 339 13.38 -19.27 -15.43
N GLN A 340 12.58 -18.44 -14.78
CA GLN A 340 11.19 -18.18 -15.18
C GLN A 340 11.10 -17.44 -16.52
N LEU A 341 11.94 -16.42 -16.76
CA LEU A 341 12.04 -15.72 -18.03
C LEU A 341 12.43 -16.66 -19.17
N ASN A 342 13.39 -17.56 -18.95
CA ASN A 342 13.79 -18.55 -19.96
C ASN A 342 12.65 -19.53 -20.28
N LYS A 343 11.91 -19.96 -19.26
CA LYS A 343 10.71 -20.77 -19.45
C LYS A 343 9.66 -20.03 -20.30
N LEU A 344 9.36 -18.78 -19.95
CA LEU A 344 8.40 -17.94 -20.68
C LEU A 344 8.83 -17.68 -22.12
N ALA A 345 10.13 -17.48 -22.36
CA ALA A 345 10.70 -17.34 -23.69
C ALA A 345 10.51 -18.60 -24.55
N LYS A 346 10.76 -19.78 -23.98
CA LYS A 346 10.52 -21.06 -24.68
C LYS A 346 9.05 -21.30 -24.98
N GLU A 347 8.16 -21.01 -24.03
CA GLU A 347 6.72 -21.11 -24.22
C GLU A 347 6.23 -20.19 -25.34
N LEU A 348 6.70 -18.93 -25.35
CA LEU A 348 6.39 -17.97 -26.39
C LEU A 348 6.93 -18.41 -27.76
N GLN A 349 8.17 -18.92 -27.82
CA GLN A 349 8.75 -19.45 -29.07
C GLN A 349 7.92 -20.61 -29.63
N ILE A 350 7.47 -21.55 -28.77
CA ILE A 350 6.62 -22.67 -29.17
C ILE A 350 5.30 -22.16 -29.77
N GLN A 351 4.70 -21.12 -29.19
CA GLN A 351 3.47 -20.51 -29.70
C GLN A 351 3.69 -19.85 -31.07
N TYR A 352 4.83 -19.18 -31.29
CA TYR A 352 5.18 -18.65 -32.61
C TYR A 352 5.42 -19.74 -33.65
N ASP A 353 6.07 -20.85 -33.26
CA ASP A 353 6.36 -21.97 -34.16
C ASP A 353 5.09 -22.72 -34.61
N MET A 354 3.96 -22.57 -33.91
CA MET A 354 2.67 -23.10 -34.36
C MET A 354 2.26 -22.55 -35.73
N ARG A 355 2.72 -21.34 -36.11
CA ARG A 355 2.54 -20.79 -37.46
C ARG A 355 3.03 -21.72 -38.55
N HIS A 356 4.16 -22.39 -38.33
CA HIS A 356 4.75 -23.30 -39.30
C HIS A 356 4.03 -24.66 -39.37
N LYS A 357 3.15 -24.95 -38.40
CA LYS A 357 2.38 -26.19 -38.29
C LYS A 357 0.92 -26.04 -38.72
N ALA A 358 0.45 -24.80 -38.95
CA ALA A 358 -0.91 -24.53 -39.39
C ALA A 358 -1.07 -24.91 -40.88
N GLU A 359 -1.82 -25.97 -41.16
CA GLU A 359 -2.05 -26.48 -42.53
C GLU A 359 -3.46 -26.12 -43.03
N SER A 360 -4.40 -25.87 -42.12
CA SER A 360 -5.77 -25.49 -42.46
C SER A 360 -6.01 -23.97 -42.42
N VAL A 361 -6.96 -23.50 -43.23
CA VAL A 361 -7.40 -22.09 -43.23
C VAL A 361 -7.91 -21.65 -41.86
N HIS A 362 -8.48 -22.57 -41.09
CA HIS A 362 -8.99 -22.30 -39.75
C HIS A 362 -7.84 -22.04 -38.75
N GLU A 363 -6.82 -22.90 -38.72
CA GLU A 363 -5.64 -22.73 -37.85
C GLU A 363 -4.84 -21.46 -38.20
N ILE A 364 -4.74 -21.14 -39.50
CA ILE A 364 -4.10 -19.89 -39.94
C ILE A 364 -4.88 -18.69 -39.40
N LYS A 365 -6.22 -18.72 -39.44
CA LYS A 365 -7.05 -17.66 -38.90
C LYS A 365 -6.88 -17.51 -37.39
N GLU A 366 -6.92 -18.60 -36.63
CA GLU A 366 -6.70 -18.58 -35.18
C GLU A 366 -5.31 -18.03 -34.79
N PHE A 367 -4.28 -18.37 -35.56
CA PHE A 367 -2.95 -17.80 -35.36
C PHE A 367 -2.91 -16.29 -35.65
N VAL A 368 -3.50 -15.85 -36.76
CA VAL A 368 -3.56 -14.43 -37.12
C VAL A 368 -4.33 -13.62 -36.08
N ASP A 369 -5.43 -14.18 -35.56
CA ASP A 369 -6.25 -13.55 -34.52
C ASP A 369 -5.47 -13.41 -33.18
N SER A 370 -4.56 -14.33 -32.87
CA SER A 370 -3.73 -14.30 -31.65
C SER A 370 -2.40 -13.53 -31.79
N LEU A 371 -1.95 -13.23 -33.01
CA LEU A 371 -0.63 -12.64 -33.30
C LEU A 371 -0.38 -11.32 -32.55
N GLY A 372 -1.40 -10.46 -32.42
CA GLY A 372 -1.26 -9.19 -31.70
C GLY A 372 -0.88 -9.40 -30.23
N SER A 373 -1.55 -10.32 -29.54
CA SER A 373 -1.25 -10.68 -28.15
C SER A 373 0.15 -11.29 -28.00
N LEU A 374 0.57 -12.13 -28.95
CA LEU A 374 1.91 -12.73 -28.97
C LEU A 374 3.00 -11.67 -29.17
N GLN A 375 2.78 -10.67 -30.01
CA GLN A 375 3.71 -9.55 -30.21
C GLN A 375 3.82 -8.71 -28.94
N GLN A 376 2.70 -8.40 -28.29
CA GLN A 376 2.69 -7.66 -27.03
C GLN A 376 3.43 -8.43 -25.93
N ARG A 377 3.16 -9.73 -25.79
CA ARG A 377 3.87 -10.60 -24.83
C ARG A 377 5.38 -10.68 -25.13
N GLN A 378 5.79 -10.65 -26.40
CA GLN A 378 7.20 -10.58 -26.79
C GLN A 378 7.85 -9.26 -26.35
N VAL A 379 7.14 -8.13 -26.48
CA VAL A 379 7.60 -6.82 -26.00
C VAL A 379 7.78 -6.82 -24.48
N TYR A 380 6.77 -7.28 -23.72
CA TYR A 380 6.87 -7.39 -22.26
C TYR A 380 8.02 -8.29 -21.82
N LEU A 381 8.15 -9.48 -22.44
CA LEU A 381 9.24 -10.41 -22.14
C LEU A 381 10.61 -9.77 -22.41
N LYS A 382 10.76 -9.05 -23.52
CA LYS A 382 12.01 -8.33 -23.84
C LYS A 382 12.31 -7.27 -22.78
N ASN A 383 11.32 -6.45 -22.42
CA ASN A 383 11.48 -5.39 -21.43
C ASN A 383 11.91 -5.95 -20.06
N HIS A 384 11.22 -6.99 -19.59
CA HIS A 384 11.57 -7.65 -18.32
C HIS A 384 12.92 -8.38 -18.38
N THR A 385 13.30 -8.92 -19.53
CA THR A 385 14.65 -9.48 -19.72
C THR A 385 15.71 -8.38 -19.59
N THR A 386 15.53 -7.24 -20.25
CA THR A 386 16.44 -6.10 -20.16
C THR A 386 16.54 -5.56 -18.74
N LEU A 387 15.40 -5.35 -18.06
CA LEU A 387 15.41 -4.92 -16.66
C LEU A 387 16.08 -5.94 -15.75
N SER A 388 15.79 -7.24 -15.91
CA SER A 388 16.44 -8.28 -15.11
C SER A 388 17.95 -8.29 -15.34
N SER A 389 18.42 -8.05 -16.57
CA SER A 389 19.85 -7.89 -16.85
C SER A 389 20.46 -6.66 -16.20
N ASP A 390 19.72 -5.53 -16.16
CA ASP A 390 20.19 -4.32 -15.47
C ASP A 390 20.28 -4.53 -13.96
N VAL A 391 19.32 -5.25 -13.35
CA VAL A 391 19.40 -5.64 -11.94
C VAL A 391 20.59 -6.57 -11.69
N LEU A 392 20.83 -7.56 -12.56
CA LEU A 392 22.00 -8.46 -12.43
C LEU A 392 23.33 -7.68 -12.47
N LYS A 393 23.43 -6.60 -13.24
CA LYS A 393 24.62 -5.74 -13.20
C LYS A 393 24.81 -5.07 -11.86
N VAL A 394 23.76 -4.83 -11.07
CA VAL A 394 23.91 -4.24 -9.73
C VAL A 394 24.21 -5.34 -8.68
N VAL A 395 23.66 -6.54 -8.87
CA VAL A 395 23.76 -7.64 -7.91
C VAL A 395 25.04 -8.49 -8.10
N GLU A 396 25.53 -8.66 -9.33
CA GLU A 396 26.60 -9.62 -9.68
C GLU A 396 27.92 -8.97 -10.15
N THR A 397 28.00 -7.65 -10.40
CA THR A 397 29.27 -7.06 -10.87
C THR A 397 30.34 -7.13 -9.78
N GLU A 398 31.47 -7.76 -10.13
CA GLU A 398 32.69 -7.86 -9.30
C GLU A 398 33.26 -6.49 -8.90
N GLU A 399 32.97 -5.43 -9.67
CA GLU A 399 33.42 -4.05 -9.42
C GLU A 399 32.69 -3.40 -8.21
N TYR A 400 31.53 -3.93 -7.80
CA TYR A 400 30.67 -3.35 -6.75
C TYR A 400 30.15 -4.40 -5.76
N GLY A 401 30.98 -5.34 -5.28
CA GLY A 401 30.61 -6.42 -4.32
C GLY A 401 29.82 -5.99 -3.07
N SER A 402 29.61 -4.69 -2.89
CA SER A 402 28.67 -4.01 -2.00
C SER A 402 27.33 -4.73 -1.79
N PHE A 403 26.65 -5.22 -2.83
CA PHE A 403 25.29 -5.75 -2.66
C PHE A 403 25.28 -7.01 -1.77
N ASN A 404 26.14 -7.98 -2.06
CA ASN A 404 26.25 -9.19 -1.25
C ASN A 404 26.79 -8.88 0.15
N LYS A 405 27.75 -7.95 0.26
CA LYS A 405 28.27 -7.48 1.54
C LYS A 405 27.17 -6.83 2.39
N ILE A 406 26.32 -5.99 1.80
CA ILE A 406 25.17 -5.38 2.48
C ILE A 406 24.20 -6.45 2.98
N LEU A 407 23.86 -7.44 2.15
CA LEU A 407 22.96 -8.53 2.56
C LEU A 407 23.53 -9.38 3.71
N GLU A 408 24.84 -9.67 3.66
CA GLU A 408 25.55 -10.37 4.73
C GLU A 408 25.48 -9.57 6.03
N LEU A 409 25.82 -8.28 5.97
CA LEU A 409 25.77 -7.37 7.12
C LEU A 409 24.35 -7.22 7.68
N GLU A 410 23.33 -7.06 6.83
CA GLU A 410 21.92 -7.02 7.26
C GLU A 410 21.57 -8.27 8.08
N LEU A 411 21.92 -9.45 7.59
CA LEU A 411 21.65 -10.71 8.27
C LEU A 411 22.46 -10.85 9.58
N GLU A 412 23.74 -10.49 9.59
CA GLU A 412 24.58 -10.48 10.80
C GLU A 412 24.03 -9.54 11.87
N ILE A 413 23.55 -8.36 11.48
CA ILE A 413 22.91 -7.39 12.38
C ILE A 413 21.65 -8.01 13.01
N LEU A 414 20.79 -8.62 12.20
CA LEU A 414 19.54 -9.23 12.67
C LEU A 414 19.80 -10.42 13.61
N MET A 415 20.82 -11.23 13.34
CA MET A 415 21.24 -12.33 14.21
C MET A 415 21.95 -11.83 15.49
N GLY A 416 22.39 -10.57 15.53
CA GLY A 416 23.14 -10.00 16.64
C GLY A 416 24.59 -10.48 16.71
N ASN A 417 25.15 -10.90 15.57
CA ASN A 417 26.53 -11.38 15.46
C ASN A 417 27.54 -10.24 15.25
N THR A 418 27.09 -9.01 14.98
CA THR A 418 27.97 -7.86 14.76
C THR A 418 28.75 -7.48 16.01
N LEU A 419 30.08 -7.64 15.95
CA LEU A 419 31.00 -7.26 17.01
C LEU A 419 31.06 -5.73 17.11
N ASN A 420 30.94 -5.19 18.32
CA ASN A 420 30.93 -3.75 18.52
C ASN A 420 32.29 -3.07 18.21
N ASN A 421 33.37 -3.83 18.06
CA ASN A 421 34.71 -3.28 17.91
C ASN A 421 35.11 -2.99 16.45
N ASP A 422 34.31 -3.45 15.48
CA ASP A 422 34.65 -3.38 14.05
C ASP A 422 33.64 -2.53 13.25
N ILE A 423 32.70 -1.84 13.91
CA ILE A 423 31.60 -1.13 13.22
C ILE A 423 32.16 0.03 12.37
N GLU A 424 33.11 0.80 12.91
CA GLU A 424 33.79 1.86 12.16
C GLU A 424 34.51 1.29 10.93
N ASP A 425 35.27 0.20 11.12
CA ASP A 425 35.99 -0.46 10.03
C ASP A 425 35.04 -0.94 8.93
N ILE A 426 33.89 -1.54 9.29
CA ILE A 426 32.85 -1.94 8.34
C ILE A 426 32.29 -0.72 7.59
N VAL A 427 32.03 0.40 8.28
CA VAL A 427 31.52 1.62 7.64
C VAL A 427 32.55 2.21 6.68
N LEU A 428 33.84 2.22 7.06
CA LEU A 428 34.94 2.67 6.22
C LEU A 428 35.13 1.74 5.00
N GLU A 429 35.06 0.43 5.20
CA GLU A 429 35.08 -0.59 4.13
C GLU A 429 33.95 -0.32 3.12
N LEU A 430 32.72 -0.14 3.59
CA LEU A 430 31.57 0.18 2.73
C LEU A 430 31.76 1.49 1.96
N GLN A 431 32.31 2.53 2.58
CA GLN A 431 32.47 3.85 1.96
C GLN A 431 33.61 3.88 0.93
N TYR A 432 34.76 3.28 1.25
CA TYR A 432 35.99 3.47 0.48
C TYR A 432 36.37 2.26 -0.39
N GLU A 433 36.07 1.03 0.04
CA GLU A 433 36.35 -0.17 -0.77
C GLU A 433 35.19 -0.47 -1.72
N TYR A 434 33.96 -0.37 -1.22
CA TYR A 434 32.76 -0.72 -1.99
C TYR A 434 32.01 0.50 -2.57
N GLU A 435 32.46 1.72 -2.29
CA GLU A 435 31.87 2.99 -2.76
C GLU A 435 30.34 3.06 -2.58
N VAL A 436 29.84 2.56 -1.45
CA VAL A 436 28.41 2.46 -1.17
C VAL A 436 27.80 3.84 -0.94
N ASP A 437 26.65 4.10 -1.56
CA ASP A 437 25.88 5.32 -1.34
C ASP A 437 25.61 5.58 0.16
N GLN A 438 25.82 6.82 0.59
CA GLN A 438 25.66 7.31 1.95
C GLN A 438 24.30 6.90 2.54
N LYS A 439 23.23 6.91 1.74
CA LYS A 439 21.88 6.49 2.17
C LYS A 439 21.86 5.04 2.64
N LYS A 440 22.51 4.13 1.91
CA LYS A 440 22.57 2.70 2.27
C LYS A 440 23.41 2.47 3.51
N VAL A 441 24.53 3.18 3.65
CA VAL A 441 25.35 3.13 4.87
C VAL A 441 24.57 3.63 6.09
N LEU A 442 23.86 4.76 5.95
CA LEU A 442 23.01 5.30 7.01
C LEU A 442 21.88 4.34 7.40
N ARG A 443 21.25 3.68 6.41
CA ARG A 443 20.25 2.63 6.64
C ARG A 443 20.81 1.48 7.49
N LEU A 444 22.01 0.99 7.18
CA LEU A 444 22.67 -0.07 7.94
C LEU A 444 23.00 0.35 9.38
N ILE A 445 23.44 1.59 9.58
CA ILE A 445 23.70 2.14 10.93
C ILE A 445 22.39 2.24 11.74
N CYS A 446 21.30 2.70 11.11
CA CYS A 446 19.99 2.73 11.74
C CYS A 446 19.49 1.32 12.08
N LEU A 447 19.62 0.38 11.15
CA LEU A 447 19.27 -1.03 11.34
C LEU A 447 20.03 -1.61 12.54
N LEU A 448 21.33 -1.37 12.63
CA LEU A 448 22.18 -1.79 13.74
C LEU A 448 21.69 -1.21 15.08
N SER A 449 21.43 0.09 15.14
CA SER A 449 20.95 0.78 16.34
C SER A 449 19.60 0.22 16.82
N ILE A 450 18.66 0.01 15.90
CA ILE A 450 17.34 -0.56 16.20
C ILE A 450 17.49 -2.01 16.70
N CYS A 451 18.26 -2.86 15.99
CA CYS A 451 18.44 -4.26 16.35
C CYS A 451 19.18 -4.46 17.68
N LYS A 452 20.15 -3.59 17.99
CA LYS A 452 20.84 -3.54 19.31
C LYS A 452 20.03 -2.83 20.39
N ASN A 453 18.87 -2.26 20.04
CA ASN A 453 17.96 -1.62 20.97
C ASN A 453 18.65 -0.48 21.75
N SER A 454 19.38 0.36 21.00
CA SER A 454 20.37 1.41 21.35
C SER A 454 21.84 0.99 21.31
N LEU A 455 22.69 1.91 20.88
CA LEU A 455 24.15 1.78 20.80
C LEU A 455 24.82 2.11 22.13
N ARG A 456 26.08 1.70 22.29
CA ARG A 456 26.93 2.18 23.38
C ARG A 456 27.29 3.65 23.13
N GLU A 457 27.44 4.43 24.21
CA GLU A 457 27.76 5.87 24.12
C GLU A 457 28.98 6.14 23.24
N LYS A 458 30.05 5.34 23.41
CA LYS A 458 31.25 5.45 22.58
C LYS A 458 30.93 5.21 21.10
N ASP A 459 30.35 4.06 20.75
CA ASP A 459 30.03 3.70 19.35
C ASP A 459 29.09 4.72 18.70
N TYR A 460 28.15 5.27 19.46
CA TYR A 460 27.24 6.31 18.99
C TYR A 460 28.00 7.59 18.60
N GLU A 461 28.86 8.11 19.48
CA GLU A 461 29.63 9.32 19.19
C GLU A 461 30.67 9.10 18.09
N ASP A 462 31.31 7.93 18.05
CA ASP A 462 32.30 7.61 17.02
C ASP A 462 31.62 7.54 15.64
N LEU A 463 30.49 6.83 15.51
CA LEU A 463 29.71 6.78 14.26
C LEU A 463 29.13 8.14 13.88
N ARG A 464 28.62 8.90 14.85
CA ARG A 464 28.11 10.25 14.64
C ARG A 464 29.20 11.16 14.08
N THR A 465 30.38 11.15 14.68
CA THR A 465 31.54 11.93 14.24
C THR A 465 31.97 11.50 12.84
N LEU A 466 32.10 10.19 12.60
CA LEU A 466 32.44 9.64 11.29
C LEU A 466 31.47 10.08 10.19
N MET A 467 30.16 10.01 10.44
CA MET A 467 29.14 10.43 9.47
C MET A 467 29.21 11.95 9.17
N ILE A 468 29.45 12.79 10.18
CA ILE A 468 29.57 14.24 10.01
C ILE A 468 30.85 14.60 9.26
N ASP A 469 31.97 13.95 9.60
CA ASP A 469 33.27 14.19 8.96
C ASP A 469 33.26 13.72 7.49
N SER A 470 32.64 12.57 7.20
CA SER A 470 32.55 12.02 5.84
C SER A 470 31.52 12.73 4.96
N TRP A 471 30.37 13.15 5.51
CA TRP A 471 29.21 13.61 4.71
C TRP A 471 28.82 15.08 4.93
N GLY A 472 29.48 15.78 5.86
CA GLY A 472 29.30 17.20 6.11
C GLY A 472 28.38 17.55 7.29
N ILE A 473 28.51 18.79 7.76
CA ILE A 473 27.84 19.29 8.97
C ILE A 473 26.30 19.28 8.88
N GLU A 474 25.75 19.42 7.68
CA GLU A 474 24.30 19.43 7.45
C GLU A 474 23.63 18.12 7.92
N ARG A 475 24.37 17.00 7.94
CA ARG A 475 23.88 15.72 8.46
C ARG A 475 23.56 15.73 9.95
N CYS A 476 24.03 16.71 10.71
CA CYS A 476 23.68 16.83 12.13
C CYS A 476 22.16 16.89 12.35
N PHE A 477 21.43 17.60 11.48
CA PHE A 477 19.98 17.73 11.60
C PHE A 477 19.27 16.41 11.30
N GLN A 478 19.72 15.69 10.27
CA GLN A 478 19.21 14.38 9.93
C GLN A 478 19.45 13.35 11.06
N LEU A 479 20.65 13.33 11.63
CA LEU A 479 21.01 12.44 12.73
C LEU A 479 20.20 12.75 13.99
N GLU A 480 19.94 14.02 14.28
CA GLU A 480 19.05 14.42 15.37
C GLU A 480 17.62 13.92 15.14
N SER A 481 17.08 14.10 13.93
CA SER A 481 15.75 13.59 13.55
C SER A 481 15.66 12.07 13.68
N LEU A 482 16.68 11.34 13.22
CA LEU A 482 16.78 9.88 13.38
C LEU A 482 16.85 9.46 14.85
N ALA A 483 17.59 10.19 15.69
CA ALA A 483 17.66 9.94 17.12
C ALA A 483 16.32 10.17 17.81
N MET A 484 15.64 11.28 17.50
CA MET A 484 14.32 11.61 18.05
C MET A 484 13.23 10.61 17.64
N LEU A 485 13.37 9.98 16.48
CA LEU A 485 12.48 8.92 15.98
C LEU A 485 12.90 7.51 16.44
N GLY A 486 14.05 7.36 17.11
CA GLY A 486 14.52 6.09 17.64
C GLY A 486 15.32 5.23 16.67
N PHE A 487 15.64 5.72 15.48
CA PHE A 487 16.44 5.01 14.47
C PHE A 487 17.93 4.95 14.84
N PHE A 488 18.47 6.04 15.40
CA PHE A 488 19.89 6.13 15.78
C PHE A 488 20.03 6.67 17.21
N THR A 489 20.15 5.79 18.21
CA THR A 489 20.12 6.20 19.63
C THR A 489 21.23 5.56 20.45
N ASN A 490 21.69 6.28 21.47
CA ASN A 490 22.47 5.75 22.59
C ASN A 490 21.53 5.39 23.77
N LYS A 491 22.10 4.89 24.88
CA LYS A 491 21.31 4.47 26.05
C LYS A 491 20.60 5.65 26.74
N THR A 492 21.25 6.80 26.81
CA THR A 492 20.69 8.01 27.44
C THR A 492 19.54 8.60 26.61
N GLY A 493 19.75 8.82 25.32
CA GLY A 493 18.72 9.30 24.40
C GLY A 493 17.52 8.36 24.32
N LYS A 494 17.76 7.04 24.39
CA LYS A 494 16.65 6.08 24.52
C LYS A 494 15.85 6.27 25.81
N ALA A 495 16.52 6.41 26.95
CA ALA A 495 15.84 6.63 28.23
C ALA A 495 14.98 7.92 28.19
N ASP A 496 15.48 8.99 27.58
CA ASP A 496 14.73 10.23 27.39
C ASP A 496 13.47 10.02 26.54
N LEU A 497 13.57 9.20 25.49
CA LEU A 497 12.42 8.81 24.69
C LEU A 497 11.41 7.92 25.47
N ASP A 498 11.84 7.17 26.50
CA ASP A 498 10.94 6.34 27.32
C ASP A 498 10.16 7.17 28.36
N ILE A 499 10.75 8.31 28.77
CA ILE A 499 10.19 9.24 29.75
C ILE A 499 9.21 10.24 29.08
N ALA A 500 9.34 10.46 27.77
CA ALA A 500 8.49 11.39 27.03
C ALA A 500 6.99 11.08 27.22
N LYS A 501 6.18 12.15 27.41
CA LYS A 501 4.73 12.05 27.67
C LYS A 501 3.97 11.28 26.58
N SER A 502 4.42 11.41 25.33
CA SER A 502 4.05 10.51 24.24
C SER A 502 5.04 9.35 24.25
N LYS A 503 4.65 8.16 24.70
CA LYS A 503 5.47 6.95 24.56
C LYS A 503 5.27 6.41 23.14
N PRO A 504 6.17 6.66 22.17
CA PRO A 504 6.10 5.95 20.90
C PRO A 504 6.30 4.46 21.19
N THR A 505 5.43 3.63 20.64
CA THR A 505 5.57 2.18 20.75
C THR A 505 6.77 1.74 19.95
N ARG A 506 7.70 1.04 20.59
CA ARG A 506 8.99 0.63 20.01
C ARG A 506 9.45 -0.69 20.60
N LEU A 507 10.40 -1.33 19.94
CA LEU A 507 11.02 -2.54 20.44
C LEU A 507 11.75 -2.26 21.77
N GLN A 508 11.51 -3.12 22.77
CA GLN A 508 12.09 -2.99 24.11
C GLN A 508 13.28 -3.91 24.34
N LYS A 509 13.51 -4.86 23.44
CA LYS A 509 14.57 -5.88 23.52
C LYS A 509 15.40 -5.85 22.24
N GLU A 510 16.65 -6.33 22.36
CA GLU A 510 17.46 -6.61 21.17
C GLU A 510 16.71 -7.56 20.24
N TYR A 511 16.79 -7.28 18.94
CA TYR A 511 16.02 -7.99 17.93
C TYR A 511 16.32 -9.49 17.89
N ARG A 512 17.55 -9.92 18.22
CA ARG A 512 17.90 -11.36 18.25
C ARG A 512 17.00 -12.18 19.19
N TYR A 513 16.56 -11.61 20.33
CA TYR A 513 15.64 -12.29 21.24
C TYR A 513 14.22 -12.35 20.67
N ILE A 514 13.79 -11.26 20.06
CA ILE A 514 12.50 -11.17 19.35
C ILE A 514 12.45 -12.18 18.21
N SER A 515 13.55 -12.25 17.45
CA SER A 515 13.75 -13.19 16.36
C SER A 515 13.69 -14.63 16.83
N GLN A 516 14.31 -14.93 17.98
CA GLN A 516 14.19 -16.26 18.59
C GLN A 516 12.72 -16.59 18.90
N TRP A 517 11.98 -15.69 19.55
CA TRP A 517 10.58 -15.96 19.96
C TRP A 517 9.62 -16.14 18.79
N LEU A 518 9.74 -15.29 17.76
CA LEU A 518 8.84 -15.26 16.61
C LEU A 518 9.39 -16.01 15.40
N ASN A 519 10.59 -16.58 15.51
CA ASN A 519 11.33 -17.23 14.44
C ASN A 519 11.45 -16.35 13.19
N THR A 520 11.83 -15.07 13.35
CA THR A 520 11.93 -14.16 12.19
C THR A 520 13.12 -14.48 11.30
N VAL A 521 14.15 -15.16 11.81
CA VAL A 521 15.27 -15.68 11.02
C VAL A 521 15.28 -17.21 11.18
N PRO A 522 14.42 -17.94 10.45
CA PRO A 522 14.38 -19.40 10.55
C PRO A 522 15.70 -19.99 10.06
N ILE A 523 16.24 -20.93 10.84
CA ILE A 523 17.38 -21.75 10.41
C ILE A 523 16.85 -22.73 9.37
N GLU A 524 17.33 -22.62 8.14
CA GLU A 524 17.03 -23.62 7.12
C GLU A 524 17.74 -24.93 7.50
N ASP A 525 16.99 -25.93 7.99
CA ASP A 525 17.55 -27.28 8.16
C ASP A 525 18.12 -27.76 6.82
N GLU A 526 19.29 -28.42 6.86
CA GLU A 526 20.04 -29.02 5.73
C GLU A 526 19.23 -29.95 4.80
N HIS A 527 17.93 -30.14 5.04
CA HIS A 527 17.00 -30.91 4.22
C HIS A 527 16.65 -30.27 2.86
N ALA A 528 17.05 -29.02 2.58
CA ALA A 528 16.93 -28.42 1.25
C ALA A 528 17.98 -28.94 0.24
N THR A 529 19.12 -29.45 0.72
CA THR A 529 20.23 -29.88 -0.17
C THR A 529 19.93 -31.13 -0.99
N ASN A 530 18.87 -31.89 -0.66
CA ASN A 530 18.51 -33.15 -1.33
C ASN A 530 17.16 -33.14 -2.09
N LYS A 531 16.53 -31.99 -2.29
CA LYS A 531 15.27 -31.87 -3.07
C LYS A 531 15.38 -30.96 -4.29
N ALA A 532 16.58 -30.85 -4.87
CA ALA A 532 16.75 -30.32 -6.21
C ALA A 532 16.29 -31.35 -7.28
N THR A 533 15.06 -31.86 -7.22
CA THR A 533 14.43 -32.55 -8.36
C THR A 533 12.90 -32.46 -8.30
N ASN A 534 12.33 -31.74 -9.25
CA ASN A 534 10.96 -31.89 -9.76
C ASN A 534 9.78 -31.75 -8.77
N GLN A 535 9.44 -30.52 -8.38
CA GLN A 535 8.07 -29.96 -8.33
C GLN A 535 8.12 -28.54 -7.75
N LYS A 536 7.03 -27.77 -7.92
CA LYS A 536 6.81 -26.45 -7.33
C LYS A 536 6.77 -26.52 -5.79
N ASP A 537 7.89 -26.80 -5.14
CA ASP A 537 7.98 -26.75 -3.68
C ASP A 537 8.04 -25.27 -3.27
N GLU A 538 6.85 -24.74 -3.01
CA GLU A 538 6.63 -23.44 -2.40
C GLU A 538 7.39 -23.38 -1.07
N PHE A 539 8.19 -22.32 -0.84
CA PHE A 539 8.98 -22.14 0.37
C PHE A 539 8.14 -22.44 1.62
N ALA A 540 8.67 -23.23 2.56
CA ALA A 540 7.95 -23.53 3.79
C ALA A 540 7.79 -22.27 4.66
N GLU A 541 8.85 -21.48 4.75
CA GLU A 541 8.90 -20.19 5.43
C GLU A 541 8.95 -19.06 4.40
N ALA A 542 8.43 -17.88 4.75
CA ALA A 542 8.28 -16.76 3.83
C ALA A 542 9.57 -15.93 3.66
N THR A 543 10.74 -16.57 3.67
CA THR A 543 12.07 -15.93 3.66
C THR A 543 12.50 -15.39 2.29
N PHE A 544 11.80 -15.81 1.23
CA PHE A 544 12.13 -15.52 -0.16
C PHE A 544 12.13 -14.01 -0.51
N ALA A 545 11.50 -13.17 0.30
CA ALA A 545 11.42 -11.73 0.05
C ALA A 545 12.55 -10.92 0.72
N TYR A 546 13.25 -11.46 1.72
CA TYR A 546 14.21 -10.72 2.55
C TYR A 546 15.34 -11.61 3.07
N SER A 547 16.24 -12.09 2.21
CA SER A 547 17.48 -12.80 2.57
C SER A 547 17.43 -13.71 3.81
N GLY A 548 16.51 -14.69 3.86
CA GLY A 548 16.42 -15.59 5.02
C GLY A 548 15.57 -15.08 6.20
N VAL A 549 14.95 -13.90 6.06
CA VAL A 549 14.18 -13.21 7.09
C VAL A 549 12.70 -13.20 6.75
N VAL A 550 11.86 -13.45 7.76
CA VAL A 550 10.42 -13.19 7.74
C VAL A 550 10.18 -11.92 8.57
N PRO A 551 9.67 -10.83 7.97
CA PRO A 551 9.37 -9.58 8.66
C PRO A 551 8.58 -9.76 9.97
N LEU A 552 8.91 -8.95 10.97
CA LEU A 552 8.28 -9.01 12.29
C LEU A 552 6.76 -8.80 12.19
N THR A 553 6.33 -7.78 11.46
CA THR A 553 4.90 -7.53 11.17
C THR A 553 4.22 -8.73 10.51
N MET A 554 4.89 -9.43 9.60
CA MET A 554 4.32 -10.60 8.94
C MET A 554 4.20 -11.79 9.90
N ARG A 555 5.14 -11.97 10.84
CA ARG A 555 5.00 -12.94 11.93
C ARG A 555 3.85 -12.59 12.87
N LEU A 556 3.63 -11.31 13.18
CA LEU A 556 2.51 -10.86 13.99
C LEU A 556 1.17 -11.15 13.30
N VAL A 557 1.04 -10.88 12.00
CA VAL A 557 -0.17 -11.22 11.21
C VAL A 557 -0.36 -12.73 11.15
N GLN A 558 0.71 -13.50 10.91
CA GLN A 558 0.67 -14.96 10.89
C GLN A 558 0.15 -15.52 12.23
N MET A 559 0.66 -15.02 13.36
CA MET A 559 0.25 -15.45 14.71
C MET A 559 -1.26 -15.33 14.97
N LEU A 560 -1.95 -14.40 14.30
CA LEU A 560 -3.40 -14.23 14.47
C LEU A 560 -4.18 -15.47 13.99
N TYR A 561 -3.65 -16.20 13.01
CA TYR A 561 -4.30 -17.34 12.37
C TYR A 561 -3.55 -18.67 12.57
N ASP A 562 -2.23 -18.64 12.69
CA ASP A 562 -1.34 -19.78 12.75
C ASP A 562 -0.19 -19.56 13.75
N ARG A 563 -0.29 -20.21 14.92
CA ARG A 563 0.68 -20.12 16.02
C ARG A 563 1.68 -21.27 16.06
N SER A 564 1.84 -21.99 14.96
CA SER A 564 2.82 -23.09 14.88
C SER A 564 4.23 -22.61 15.25
N THR A 565 4.64 -21.42 14.83
CA THR A 565 5.97 -20.84 15.13
C THR A 565 6.16 -20.52 16.61
N LEU A 566 5.16 -19.92 17.26
CA LEU A 566 5.21 -19.57 18.68
C LEU A 566 5.19 -20.78 19.60
N PHE A 567 4.44 -21.82 19.21
CA PHE A 567 4.39 -23.08 19.94
C PHE A 567 5.77 -23.70 20.10
N HIS A 568 6.61 -23.59 19.07
CA HIS A 568 7.97 -24.14 19.08
C HIS A 568 8.99 -23.22 19.76
N ASN A 569 8.82 -21.90 19.65
CA ASN A 569 9.92 -20.97 19.94
C ASN A 569 9.69 -20.00 21.11
N TYR A 570 8.47 -19.91 21.63
CA TYR A 570 8.15 -19.00 22.74
C TYR A 570 7.41 -19.69 23.89
N SER A 571 6.23 -20.25 23.63
CA SER A 571 5.42 -20.90 24.67
C SER A 571 4.68 -22.10 24.11
N SER A 572 4.85 -23.25 24.76
CA SER A 572 4.19 -24.51 24.40
C SER A 572 2.70 -24.54 24.79
N GLN A 573 2.27 -23.69 25.71
CA GLN A 573 0.87 -23.58 26.14
C GLN A 573 0.14 -22.53 25.30
N GLN A 574 -0.15 -22.88 24.04
CA GLN A 574 -0.95 -22.02 23.16
C GLN A 574 -2.45 -22.36 23.25
N PRO A 575 -3.34 -21.36 23.25
CA PRO A 575 -4.79 -21.59 23.31
C PRO A 575 -5.33 -22.25 22.03
N PHE A 576 -4.62 -22.05 20.92
CA PHE A 576 -4.88 -22.69 19.63
C PHE A 576 -3.58 -22.72 18.81
N ILE A 577 -3.51 -23.63 17.84
CA ILE A 577 -2.47 -23.63 16.81
C ILE A 577 -2.98 -22.98 15.53
N LEU A 578 -4.21 -23.28 15.13
CA LEU A 578 -4.86 -22.70 13.95
C LEU A 578 -6.19 -22.07 14.34
N SER A 579 -6.46 -20.89 13.79
CA SER A 579 -7.71 -20.16 13.98
C SER A 579 -8.22 -19.60 12.66
N ARG A 580 -9.54 -19.67 12.47
CA ARG A 580 -10.22 -19.05 11.33
C ARG A 580 -10.44 -17.55 11.55
N GLU A 581 -10.65 -17.13 12.79
CA GLU A 581 -10.78 -15.73 13.20
C GLU A 581 -9.40 -15.23 13.67
N PRO A 582 -9.03 -13.96 13.46
CA PRO A 582 -7.82 -13.42 14.03
C PRO A 582 -7.94 -13.37 15.56
N LYS A 583 -6.92 -13.87 16.28
CA LYS A 583 -6.94 -13.97 17.75
C LYS A 583 -5.63 -13.56 18.41
N VAL A 584 -5.72 -12.76 19.48
CA VAL A 584 -4.58 -12.31 20.30
C VAL A 584 -4.60 -12.90 21.71
N SER A 585 -5.46 -13.88 21.96
CA SER A 585 -5.59 -14.53 23.28
C SER A 585 -4.23 -15.06 23.79
N GLN A 586 -3.92 -14.82 25.06
CA GLN A 586 -2.69 -15.27 25.72
C GLN A 586 -1.38 -14.79 25.06
N THR A 587 -1.36 -13.63 24.40
CA THR A 587 -0.12 -13.02 23.90
C THR A 587 0.35 -11.82 24.72
N HIS A 588 -0.35 -11.43 25.80
CA HIS A 588 -0.05 -10.23 26.58
C HIS A 588 1.41 -10.15 27.02
N ASP A 589 1.96 -11.22 27.61
CA ASP A 589 3.35 -11.27 28.06
C ASP A 589 4.35 -11.11 26.91
N LEU A 590 4.06 -11.69 25.75
CA LEU A 590 4.89 -11.53 24.55
C LEU A 590 4.86 -10.07 24.09
N ILE A 591 3.68 -9.47 23.98
CA ILE A 591 3.52 -8.09 23.50
C ILE A 591 4.14 -7.10 24.49
N GLU A 592 3.98 -7.30 25.79
CA GLU A 592 4.65 -6.50 26.82
C GLU A 592 6.18 -6.61 26.73
N GLN A 593 6.72 -7.81 26.47
CA GLN A 593 8.16 -7.98 26.26
C GLN A 593 8.66 -7.32 24.98
N LEU A 594 7.85 -7.32 23.92
CA LEU A 594 8.20 -6.69 22.65
C LEU A 594 8.17 -5.18 22.74
N TYR A 595 7.10 -4.61 23.29
CA TYR A 595 6.78 -3.18 23.15
C TYR A 595 6.69 -2.41 24.47
N GLY A 596 6.71 -3.10 25.62
CA GLY A 596 6.64 -2.50 26.95
C GLY A 596 5.22 -2.14 27.38
N ASP A 597 4.24 -2.50 26.56
CA ASP A 597 2.81 -2.25 26.77
C ASP A 597 2.02 -3.35 26.06
N SER A 598 1.32 -4.18 26.83
CA SER A 598 0.51 -5.28 26.30
C SER A 598 -0.74 -4.79 25.58
N ASP A 599 -1.23 -3.59 25.91
CA ASP A 599 -2.41 -2.99 25.29
C ASP A 599 -2.12 -2.38 23.91
N VAL A 600 -0.87 -2.42 23.44
CA VAL A 600 -0.48 -2.04 22.08
C VAL A 600 -1.24 -2.84 21.03
N ILE A 601 -1.59 -4.09 21.34
CA ILE A 601 -2.41 -4.93 20.48
C ILE A 601 -3.80 -5.11 21.11
N GLU A 602 -4.84 -4.75 20.38
CA GLU A 602 -6.23 -4.83 20.83
C GLU A 602 -7.04 -5.74 19.89
N GLU A 603 -7.77 -6.72 20.45
CA GLU A 603 -8.80 -7.49 19.74
C GLU A 603 -10.18 -6.98 20.15
N SER A 604 -11.03 -6.67 19.17
CA SER A 604 -12.44 -6.33 19.40
C SER A 604 -13.37 -7.08 18.45
N LYS A 605 -14.61 -7.32 18.90
CA LYS A 605 -15.68 -7.90 18.10
C LYS A 605 -16.81 -6.88 17.94
N TRP A 606 -17.16 -6.55 16.70
CA TRP A 606 -18.17 -5.52 16.42
C TRP A 606 -19.59 -6.07 16.26
N VAL A 607 -19.73 -7.41 16.25
CA VAL A 607 -21.03 -8.11 16.15
C VAL A 607 -21.23 -9.00 17.40
N PRO A 608 -22.42 -9.01 18.03
CA PRO A 608 -22.69 -9.80 19.23
C PRO A 608 -22.49 -11.32 19.04
N GLU A 609 -21.93 -12.00 20.04
CA GLU A 609 -21.58 -13.43 19.93
C GLU A 609 -22.76 -14.37 19.66
N ALA A 610 -23.97 -14.02 20.11
CA ALA A 610 -25.18 -14.79 19.83
C ALA A 610 -25.51 -14.79 18.33
N VAL A 611 -25.24 -13.68 17.66
CA VAL A 611 -25.39 -13.51 16.20
C VAL A 611 -24.24 -14.24 15.50
N THR A 612 -23.00 -14.08 15.96
CA THR A 612 -21.82 -14.75 15.40
C THR A 612 -21.89 -16.27 15.50
N LYS A 613 -22.37 -16.85 16.62
CA LYS A 613 -22.54 -18.31 16.78
C LYS A 613 -23.60 -18.87 15.84
N LYS A 614 -24.68 -18.12 15.58
CA LYS A 614 -25.72 -18.50 14.61
C LYS A 614 -25.22 -18.37 13.16
N ILE A 615 -24.46 -17.32 12.84
CA ILE A 615 -23.74 -17.16 11.57
C ILE A 615 -22.78 -18.34 11.34
N ASN A 616 -21.91 -18.62 12.32
CA ASN A 616 -20.95 -19.73 12.22
C ASN A 616 -21.63 -21.11 12.16
N ALA A 617 -22.79 -21.27 12.78
CA ALA A 617 -23.59 -22.50 12.67
C ALA A 617 -24.24 -22.67 11.30
N SER A 618 -24.76 -21.59 10.69
CA SER A 618 -25.32 -21.62 9.33
C SER A 618 -24.23 -21.86 8.27
N ILE A 619 -23.03 -21.34 8.50
CA ILE A 619 -21.82 -21.57 7.69
C ILE A 619 -21.34 -23.03 7.79
N LYS A 620 -21.46 -23.67 8.96
CA LYS A 620 -21.09 -25.08 9.14
C LYS A 620 -22.13 -26.05 8.58
N SER A 621 -23.42 -25.69 8.57
CA SER A 621 -24.49 -26.54 8.03
C SER A 621 -24.57 -26.48 6.50
N ASN A 622 -24.26 -25.33 5.90
CA ASN A 622 -24.10 -25.19 4.47
C ASN A 622 -22.62 -25.44 4.13
N LYS A 623 -22.25 -26.65 3.69
CA LYS A 623 -20.95 -26.85 3.01
C LYS A 623 -20.87 -25.80 1.89
N ARG A 624 -20.09 -24.74 2.10
CA ARG A 624 -19.89 -23.62 1.17
C ARG A 624 -19.32 -24.18 -0.14
N HIS A 625 -20.20 -24.50 -1.06
CA HIS A 625 -19.88 -24.91 -2.42
C HIS A 625 -20.50 -23.88 -3.34
N SER A 626 -19.67 -22.95 -3.81
CA SER A 626 -20.03 -22.12 -4.95
C SER A 626 -20.15 -23.05 -6.17
N ILE A 627 -21.36 -23.20 -6.73
CA ILE A 627 -21.56 -23.79 -8.05
C ILE A 627 -21.26 -22.66 -9.04
N ASP A 628 -20.03 -22.59 -9.54
CA ASP A 628 -19.74 -21.69 -10.64
C ASP A 628 -20.24 -22.31 -11.95
N GLY A 629 -21.03 -21.54 -12.68
CA GLY A 629 -21.74 -21.98 -13.88
C GLY A 629 -20.86 -22.01 -15.12
N SER A 630 -19.80 -22.82 -15.10
CA SER A 630 -19.13 -23.41 -16.26
C SER A 630 -17.88 -24.14 -15.75
N ASN A 631 -17.90 -25.47 -15.79
CA ASN A 631 -16.92 -26.41 -15.23
C ASN A 631 -17.02 -26.59 -13.71
N GLY A 632 -17.78 -27.60 -13.29
CA GLY A 632 -18.13 -27.94 -11.90
C GLY A 632 -16.95 -28.28 -10.98
N THR A 633 -16.17 -27.27 -10.61
CA THR A 633 -15.22 -27.30 -9.50
C THR A 633 -15.83 -26.56 -8.32
N THR A 634 -16.09 -27.28 -7.23
CA THR A 634 -16.64 -26.74 -5.99
C THR A 634 -15.53 -25.98 -5.23
N GLN A 635 -15.41 -24.67 -5.44
CA GLN A 635 -14.51 -23.82 -4.65
C GLN A 635 -15.18 -23.43 -3.32
N ALA A 636 -14.44 -23.56 -2.22
CA ALA A 636 -14.85 -23.04 -0.92
C ALA A 636 -14.83 -21.51 -0.94
N GLU A 637 -15.89 -20.85 -0.46
CA GLU A 637 -15.93 -19.38 -0.43
C GLU A 637 -14.89 -18.80 0.53
N GLU A 638 -14.11 -17.85 0.03
CA GLU A 638 -13.02 -17.17 0.73
C GLU A 638 -13.56 -16.18 1.77
N ASP A 639 -13.05 -16.23 3.01
CA ASP A 639 -13.31 -15.19 4.01
C ASP A 639 -12.42 -13.99 3.77
N ILE A 640 -12.99 -12.78 3.77
CA ILE A 640 -12.25 -11.56 3.49
C ILE A 640 -11.59 -11.04 4.76
N ALA A 641 -10.34 -10.64 4.65
CA ALA A 641 -9.61 -9.95 5.70
C ALA A 641 -8.94 -8.71 5.11
N LEU A 642 -9.36 -7.53 5.56
CA LEU A 642 -8.70 -6.28 5.23
C LEU A 642 -7.44 -6.15 6.10
N VAL A 643 -6.29 -5.96 5.47
CA VAL A 643 -5.01 -5.74 6.14
C VAL A 643 -4.54 -4.33 5.81
N VAL A 644 -4.65 -3.43 6.78
CA VAL A 644 -4.38 -2.01 6.63
C VAL A 644 -3.00 -1.69 7.20
N PHE A 645 -2.17 -1.01 6.43
CA PHE A 645 -0.87 -0.50 6.85
C PHE A 645 -0.93 1.01 6.99
N LEU A 646 -0.57 1.51 8.17
CA LEU A 646 -0.36 2.93 8.47
C LEU A 646 1.14 3.22 8.45
N GLY A 647 1.60 4.05 7.51
CA GLY A 647 3.03 4.34 7.29
C GLY A 647 3.68 3.50 6.20
N GLY A 648 2.87 3.01 5.25
CA GLY A 648 3.29 2.32 4.05
C GLY A 648 3.52 0.82 4.19
N VAL A 649 3.54 0.15 3.03
CA VAL A 649 3.79 -1.29 2.89
C VAL A 649 4.91 -1.52 1.87
N THR A 650 5.75 -2.54 2.08
CA THR A 650 6.79 -2.92 1.11
C THR A 650 6.26 -3.91 0.06
N MET A 651 6.94 -4.02 -1.10
CA MET A 651 6.62 -5.05 -2.09
C MET A 651 6.87 -6.46 -1.56
N GLY A 652 7.89 -6.63 -0.72
CA GLY A 652 8.17 -7.87 -0.01
C GLY A 652 7.04 -8.30 0.94
N GLU A 653 6.51 -7.40 1.76
CA GLU A 653 5.38 -7.67 2.68
C GLU A 653 4.12 -8.09 1.90
N ILE A 654 3.83 -7.42 0.78
CA ILE A 654 2.72 -7.80 -0.12
C ILE A 654 2.90 -9.25 -0.62
N ALA A 655 4.11 -9.61 -1.06
CA ALA A 655 4.43 -10.95 -1.52
C ALA A 655 4.25 -12.01 -0.42
N ILE A 656 4.69 -11.69 0.80
CA ILE A 656 4.59 -12.57 1.97
C ILE A 656 3.14 -12.77 2.39
N LEU A 657 2.29 -11.74 2.41
CA LEU A 657 0.86 -11.89 2.70
C LEU A 657 0.16 -12.82 1.70
N LYS A 658 0.50 -12.72 0.41
CA LYS A 658 0.01 -13.65 -0.61
C LYS A 658 0.48 -15.08 -0.37
N HIS A 659 1.72 -15.26 0.06
CA HIS A 659 2.23 -16.57 0.44
C HIS A 659 1.51 -17.12 1.69
N LEU A 660 1.32 -16.30 2.72
CA LEU A 660 0.56 -16.65 3.93
C LEU A 660 -0.87 -17.07 3.59
N GLN A 661 -1.53 -16.36 2.67
CA GLN A 661 -2.86 -16.72 2.18
C GLN A 661 -2.89 -18.15 1.62
N ARG A 662 -1.94 -18.51 0.75
CA ARG A 662 -1.84 -19.87 0.19
C ARG A 662 -1.55 -20.92 1.27
N ARG A 663 -0.65 -20.58 2.21
CA ARG A 663 -0.31 -21.45 3.35
C ARG A 663 -1.50 -21.74 4.26
N LEU A 664 -2.28 -20.72 4.60
CA LEU A 664 -3.51 -20.88 5.38
C LEU A 664 -4.53 -21.74 4.62
N SER A 665 -4.68 -21.52 3.31
CA SER A 665 -5.58 -22.32 2.47
C SER A 665 -5.20 -23.80 2.48
N LYS A 666 -3.91 -24.15 2.42
CA LYS A 666 -3.43 -25.54 2.54
C LYS A 666 -3.74 -26.15 3.91
N LYS A 667 -3.82 -25.32 4.96
CA LYS A 667 -4.19 -25.70 6.33
C LYS A 667 -5.72 -25.65 6.58
N GLY A 668 -6.52 -25.45 5.54
CA GLY A 668 -7.99 -25.42 5.63
C GLY A 668 -8.60 -24.08 6.07
N ILE A 669 -7.79 -23.02 6.18
CA ILE A 669 -8.23 -21.65 6.47
C ILE A 669 -8.18 -20.86 5.16
N VAL A 670 -9.31 -20.78 4.46
CA VAL A 670 -9.40 -20.06 3.18
C VAL A 670 -9.68 -18.58 3.44
N LYS A 671 -8.62 -17.76 3.42
CA LYS A 671 -8.69 -16.30 3.53
C LYS A 671 -8.41 -15.65 2.18
N ARG A 672 -8.96 -14.46 1.97
CA ARG A 672 -8.56 -13.51 0.94
C ARG A 672 -8.10 -12.23 1.64
N PHE A 673 -6.80 -11.99 1.65
CA PHE A 673 -6.25 -10.74 2.18
C PHE A 673 -6.39 -9.64 1.13
N ILE A 674 -7.00 -8.52 1.52
CA ILE A 674 -7.05 -7.28 0.74
C ILE A 674 -6.21 -6.26 1.49
N ILE A 675 -5.11 -5.86 0.89
CA ILE A 675 -4.10 -4.97 1.46
C ILE A 675 -4.51 -3.53 1.15
N ILE A 676 -4.52 -2.67 2.17
CA ILE A 676 -4.78 -1.24 2.06
C ILE A 676 -3.63 -0.50 2.71
N ALA A 677 -3.03 0.46 2.02
CA ALA A 677 -1.92 1.24 2.58
C ALA A 677 -1.99 2.71 2.12
N ASP A 678 -1.38 3.61 2.90
CA ASP A 678 -1.18 5.00 2.48
C ASP A 678 -0.21 5.14 1.32
N GLY A 679 0.68 4.15 1.09
CA GLY A 679 1.50 4.06 -0.10
C GLY A 679 2.55 2.96 0.01
N LEU A 680 3.52 2.97 -0.92
CA LEU A 680 4.69 2.09 -0.85
C LEU A 680 5.78 2.72 0.03
N VAL A 681 6.48 1.88 0.78
CA VAL A 681 7.64 2.26 1.59
C VAL A 681 8.81 1.32 1.30
N ASN A 682 10.02 1.88 1.32
CA ASN A 682 11.29 1.16 1.31
C ASN A 682 12.32 2.00 2.08
N GLY A 683 13.54 1.50 2.21
CA GLY A 683 14.56 2.14 3.04
C GLY A 683 14.92 3.54 2.56
N ASP A 684 14.96 3.75 1.24
CA ASP A 684 15.32 5.04 0.66
C ASP A 684 14.21 6.08 0.87
N ARG A 685 12.93 5.70 0.73
CA ARG A 685 11.79 6.57 1.07
C ARG A 685 11.75 6.93 2.55
N VAL A 686 12.11 6.00 3.45
CA VAL A 686 12.21 6.29 4.90
C VAL A 686 13.34 7.28 5.18
N MET A 687 14.52 7.08 4.60
CA MET A 687 15.63 8.02 4.78
C MET A 687 15.38 9.38 4.14
N LYS A 688 14.59 9.44 3.06
CA LYS A 688 14.20 10.69 2.40
C LYS A 688 13.16 11.47 3.20
N SER A 689 12.23 10.80 3.88
CA SER A 689 11.26 11.48 4.74
C SER A 689 11.89 12.00 6.03
N ILE A 690 12.89 11.29 6.55
CA ILE A 690 13.71 11.71 7.69
C ILE A 690 14.96 12.42 7.16
N SER A 691 14.79 13.59 6.54
CA SER A 691 15.91 14.42 6.03
C SER A 691 16.24 15.57 6.96
#